data_AF-A0A4Z1JBZ2-F1
#
_entry.id   AF-A0A4Z1JBZ2-F1
#
_cell.length_a   1.000
_cell.length_b   1.000
_cell.length_c   1.000
_cell.angle_alpha   90.00
_cell.angle_beta   90.00
_cell.angle_gamma   90.00
#
_symmetry.space_group_name_H-M   'P 1'
#
loop_
_entity.id
_entity.type
_entity.pdbx_description
1 polymer ?
#
loop_
_entity_poly.entity_id
_entity_poly.type
_entity_poly.pdbx_seq_one_letter_code
_entity_poly.pdbx_strand_id
1 'polypeptide(L)'
;MVSGAHNAAAFVAWHRYFLHSYERALREDCHYTGYLSYWDWSLDWENIAHSPVWDNELGFGGNGNPNSEGIDSRGIGQCVVNGPFALLSVPFISSKHSRHCLSRSFNTTDSSESLKLQPYMLDQLMDTDDYEEFNLGLEDAAHASIPHMIRGDFSMFTAPYDPVFFLHHTQLDRLWWLWQQKDIQNRLYQYRGVTAFKSPEQASVQDLLLMGKLIADIEVKDVLDTESGVLGGTSGCAIAARLADNSTVSILIVEAGASNDTYPATAIPAAVSQILGTEADWNIKSEPCEELENRRLHLARGKFLGGSSGCNGTLAIRGNRQDFDNWGLEGWSGDEMFKYMSKAEAFHNKPCTGKSAHGCGHAVRTVSQGTRTMSTDYITSSTENSGISIRTNTYIDRISLEKNKAGALRAKGVFLQDTTGQKSFVKARKEVIISAGTYGSPAILLRSGIGAKQEVEKLGIQSQVDLPGVGKNLMDHLVVLSFYEVSKPALTNDHLIWHPGGKDKSLAQYKTDTTGFFSQFPFGTFAFARLDSRLSDSHLWNSASRVKGLDPMGLSPTQPHVEFWNTECYSPKYMFRDFPPDGKYAFAMATEFFAPRSRGEVSLKSSDPTENPIVNHRYLEDPLDMLVFSEGCRMANEIAMKGAGTKDIVMGSWPRSRNHHTFTTREEWVPIIRSNADTCYHPAGTCKMGRPDDALAVLDENLKVRGITGLRVADASVMPSLIGGHPQMPVYGIAEKAADLIISEE
;
A
#
# COMPACT_ATOMS: atom_id res chain seq x y z
N MET A 1 24.08 10.00 31.31
CA MET A 1 22.93 9.32 31.95
C MET A 1 22.46 8.20 31.04
N VAL A 2 23.24 7.12 30.90
CA VAL A 2 22.94 5.96 30.01
C VAL A 2 22.77 4.66 30.83
N SER A 3 22.95 4.72 32.16
CA SER A 3 22.95 3.54 33.04
C SER A 3 21.58 3.16 33.62
N GLY A 4 20.49 3.78 33.17
CA GLY A 4 19.16 3.58 33.76
C GLY A 4 18.39 2.39 33.18
N ALA A 5 18.64 2.05 31.90
CA ALA A 5 17.92 1.00 31.18
C ALA A 5 18.52 -0.40 31.36
N HIS A 6 19.80 -0.48 31.72
CA HIS A 6 20.46 -1.75 32.04
C HIS A 6 19.96 -2.29 33.39
N ASN A 7 19.77 -3.59 33.46
CA ASN A 7 19.25 -4.38 34.57
C ASN A 7 17.87 -3.89 35.01
N ALA A 8 17.05 -3.52 34.02
CA ALA A 8 15.71 -3.00 34.18
C ALA A 8 14.81 -3.55 33.07
N ALA A 9 13.49 -3.46 33.28
CA ALA A 9 12.52 -3.92 32.29
C ALA A 9 12.69 -3.21 30.94
N ALA A 10 13.16 -1.96 30.94
CA ALA A 10 13.32 -1.14 29.75
C ALA A 10 14.47 -1.57 28.82
N PHE A 11 15.31 -2.53 29.22
CA PHE A 11 16.56 -2.85 28.51
C PHE A 11 16.35 -3.12 27.00
N VAL A 12 15.58 -4.13 26.62
CA VAL A 12 15.38 -4.45 25.18
C VAL A 12 14.58 -3.37 24.43
N ALA A 13 13.57 -2.79 25.07
CA ALA A 13 12.74 -1.71 24.50
C ALA A 13 13.55 -0.45 24.20
N TRP A 14 14.42 -0.05 25.12
CA TRP A 14 15.31 1.10 24.96
C TRP A 14 16.30 0.89 23.82
N HIS A 15 16.90 -0.30 23.72
CA HIS A 15 17.86 -0.60 22.65
C HIS A 15 17.21 -0.67 21.27
N ARG A 16 15.98 -1.21 21.14
CA ARG A 16 15.21 -1.13 19.89
C ARG A 16 15.02 0.33 19.48
N TYR A 17 14.56 1.18 20.39
CA TYR A 17 14.30 2.58 20.06
C TYR A 17 15.58 3.34 19.68
N PHE A 18 16.69 3.01 20.34
CA PHE A 18 18.00 3.53 19.99
C PHE A 18 18.45 3.09 18.58
N LEU A 19 18.26 1.82 18.22
CA LEU A 19 18.56 1.29 16.88
C LEU A 19 17.68 1.90 15.80
N HIS A 20 16.38 2.02 16.05
CA HIS A 20 15.44 2.69 15.15
C HIS A 20 15.93 4.11 14.83
N SER A 21 16.37 4.83 15.86
CA SER A 21 16.87 6.20 15.70
C SER A 21 18.19 6.27 14.94
N TYR A 22 19.08 5.30 15.17
CA TYR A 22 20.31 5.17 14.39
C TYR A 22 20.03 4.86 12.92
N GLU A 23 19.11 3.92 12.64
CA GLU A 23 18.69 3.61 11.27
C GLU A 23 18.10 4.84 10.58
N ARG A 24 17.28 5.61 11.29
CA ARG A 24 16.70 6.84 10.79
C ARG A 24 17.80 7.85 10.43
N ALA A 25 18.76 8.06 11.31
CA ALA A 25 19.91 8.94 11.04
C ALA A 25 20.73 8.45 9.82
N LEU A 26 20.95 7.15 9.67
CA LEU A 26 21.61 6.60 8.48
C LEU A 26 20.83 6.89 7.19
N ARG A 27 19.50 6.80 7.22
CA ARG A 27 18.64 7.06 6.06
C ARG A 27 18.53 8.55 5.74
N GLU A 28 18.35 9.38 6.76
CA GLU A 28 18.11 10.81 6.64
C GLU A 28 19.41 11.57 6.34
N ASP A 29 20.45 11.36 7.16
CA ASP A 29 21.69 12.13 7.10
C ASP A 29 22.73 11.51 6.16
N CYS A 30 22.73 10.18 6.02
CA CYS A 30 23.71 9.44 5.22
C CYS A 30 23.12 8.84 3.94
N HIS A 31 21.82 8.99 3.69
CA HIS A 31 21.11 8.43 2.52
C HIS A 31 21.29 6.92 2.33
N TYR A 32 21.47 6.18 3.43
CA TYR A 32 21.62 4.74 3.41
C TYR A 32 20.30 4.08 3.02
N THR A 33 20.34 3.19 2.01
CA THR A 33 19.15 2.47 1.51
C THR A 33 19.19 0.97 1.80
N GLY A 34 20.24 0.49 2.47
CA GLY A 34 20.37 -0.91 2.87
C GLY A 34 19.63 -1.21 4.16
N TYR A 35 19.69 -2.47 4.61
CA TYR A 35 19.12 -2.90 5.88
C TYR A 35 20.15 -2.77 7.01
N LEU A 36 19.69 -2.55 8.25
CA LEU A 36 20.54 -2.82 9.40
C LEU A 36 20.84 -4.32 9.45
N SER A 37 22.13 -4.66 9.42
CA SER A 37 22.58 -6.04 9.53
C SER A 37 22.79 -6.39 11.00
N TYR A 38 22.57 -7.65 11.35
CA TYR A 38 22.87 -8.18 12.68
C TYR A 38 24.12 -9.06 12.63
N TRP A 39 24.74 -9.27 13.78
CA TRP A 39 25.80 -10.24 13.95
C TRP A 39 25.34 -11.40 14.83
N ASP A 40 25.22 -12.58 14.25
CA ASP A 40 24.81 -13.78 14.97
C ASP A 40 25.98 -14.40 15.75
N TRP A 41 26.08 -14.06 17.03
CA TRP A 41 27.17 -14.54 17.89
C TRP A 41 27.21 -16.06 18.01
N SER A 42 26.08 -16.75 17.81
CA SER A 42 25.97 -18.20 17.92
C SER A 42 26.76 -18.95 16.84
N LEU A 43 27.15 -18.27 15.77
CA LEU A 43 28.00 -18.83 14.72
C LEU A 43 29.49 -18.73 15.06
N ASP A 44 29.86 -17.79 15.93
CA ASP A 44 31.25 -17.42 16.22
C ASP A 44 31.66 -17.67 17.68
N TRP A 45 30.78 -18.26 18.48
CA TRP A 45 30.94 -18.37 19.95
C TRP A 45 32.23 -19.08 20.37
N GLU A 46 32.69 -20.10 19.63
CA GLU A 46 33.91 -20.85 19.95
C GLU A 46 35.16 -19.98 19.92
N ASN A 47 35.20 -19.04 18.96
CA ASN A 47 36.30 -18.10 18.84
C ASN A 47 35.87 -16.86 18.05
N ILE A 48 35.39 -15.88 18.80
CA ILE A 48 34.84 -14.65 18.24
C ILE A 48 35.86 -13.87 17.39
N ALA A 49 37.17 -14.00 17.69
CA ALA A 49 38.24 -13.32 16.96
C ALA A 49 38.42 -13.82 15.52
N HIS A 50 37.88 -15.01 15.20
CA HIS A 50 37.86 -15.56 13.84
C HIS A 50 36.57 -15.27 13.08
N SER A 51 35.63 -14.54 13.68
CA SER A 51 34.40 -14.15 12.99
C SER A 51 34.72 -13.45 11.66
N PRO A 52 34.02 -13.78 10.57
CA PRO A 52 34.13 -13.04 9.31
C PRO A 52 33.82 -11.54 9.44
N VAL A 53 33.13 -11.13 10.50
CA VAL A 53 32.89 -9.71 10.84
C VAL A 53 34.20 -8.93 10.97
N TRP A 54 35.31 -9.60 11.29
CA TRP A 54 36.63 -8.96 11.45
C TRP A 54 37.47 -8.93 10.18
N ASP A 55 36.94 -9.42 9.06
CA ASP A 55 37.64 -9.39 7.79
C ASP A 55 38.04 -7.96 7.40
N ASN A 56 39.25 -7.81 6.84
CA ASN A 56 39.82 -6.50 6.55
C ASN A 56 39.31 -5.89 5.24
N GLU A 57 38.66 -6.67 4.37
CA GLU A 57 38.09 -6.19 3.10
C GLU A 57 36.56 -6.21 3.13
N LEU A 58 35.97 -7.28 3.66
CA LEU A 58 34.53 -7.53 3.67
C LEU A 58 33.87 -7.22 5.02
N GLY A 59 34.65 -7.03 6.08
CA GLY A 59 34.19 -6.83 7.46
C GLY A 59 34.54 -5.45 8.03
N PHE A 60 34.66 -5.38 9.36
CA PHE A 60 34.81 -4.17 10.16
C PHE A 60 36.26 -3.89 10.60
N GLY A 61 37.24 -4.65 10.08
CA GLY A 61 38.64 -4.56 10.49
C GLY A 61 38.92 -5.27 11.80
N GLY A 62 40.02 -6.01 11.84
CA GLY A 62 40.28 -7.00 12.89
C GLY A 62 40.96 -6.45 14.15
N ASN A 63 41.76 -7.33 14.75
CA ASN A 63 42.48 -7.04 16.00
C ASN A 63 43.46 -5.87 15.77
N GLY A 64 43.50 -4.92 16.69
CA GLY A 64 44.34 -3.73 16.54
C GLY A 64 45.84 -4.05 16.43
N ASN A 65 46.65 -3.06 16.07
CA ASN A 65 48.09 -3.22 15.92
C ASN A 65 48.79 -3.24 17.29
N PRO A 66 49.46 -4.35 17.70
CA PRO A 66 50.15 -4.42 18.98
C PRO A 66 51.31 -3.44 19.12
N ASN A 67 51.80 -2.88 18.01
CA ASN A 67 52.89 -1.89 17.98
C ASN A 67 52.39 -0.44 17.86
N SER A 68 51.07 -0.20 17.95
CA SER A 68 50.52 1.17 17.88
C SER A 68 50.70 1.92 19.21
N GLU A 69 51.27 3.13 19.15
CA GLU A 69 51.28 4.05 20.29
C GLU A 69 49.93 4.79 20.35
N GLY A 70 48.96 4.19 21.03
CA GLY A 70 47.61 4.72 21.14
C GLY A 70 46.79 3.83 22.05
N ILE A 71 47.03 3.97 23.36
CA ILE A 71 46.29 3.21 24.37
C ILE A 71 44.85 3.76 24.41
N ASP A 72 43.89 2.84 24.45
CA ASP A 72 42.48 3.13 24.73
C ASP A 72 42.30 3.87 26.08
N SER A 73 41.07 4.15 26.48
CA SER A 73 40.80 4.80 27.76
C SER A 73 41.15 4.01 29.03
N ARG A 74 41.63 2.76 28.92
CA ARG A 74 41.93 1.87 30.05
C ARG A 74 43.26 1.13 30.03
N GLY A 75 44.06 1.18 28.96
CA GLY A 75 45.25 0.32 28.85
C GLY A 75 45.12 -0.95 28.01
N ILE A 76 43.96 -1.25 27.41
CA ILE A 76 43.56 -2.65 27.17
C ILE A 76 43.40 -2.99 25.67
N GLY A 77 43.06 -2.01 24.82
CA GLY A 77 42.89 -2.14 23.37
C GLY A 77 44.12 -1.76 22.54
N GLN A 78 44.10 -2.13 21.26
CA GLN A 78 45.10 -1.78 20.26
C GLN A 78 44.43 -1.02 19.11
N CYS A 79 45.09 -0.03 18.49
CA CYS A 79 44.48 0.74 17.39
C CYS A 79 44.09 -0.18 16.23
N VAL A 80 42.85 -0.12 15.76
CA VAL A 80 42.42 -0.74 14.51
C VAL A 80 43.15 -0.04 13.36
N VAL A 81 43.92 -0.78 12.57
CA VAL A 81 44.76 -0.23 11.48
C VAL A 81 44.39 -0.78 10.10
N ASN A 82 43.36 -1.62 10.03
CA ASN A 82 42.89 -2.29 8.83
C ASN A 82 41.35 -2.26 8.76
N GLY A 83 40.81 -2.56 7.59
CA GLY A 83 39.37 -2.43 7.33
C GLY A 83 38.87 -0.99 7.15
N PRO A 84 37.56 -0.82 6.91
CA PRO A 84 36.95 0.48 6.64
C PRO A 84 37.10 1.52 7.76
N PHE A 85 37.51 1.08 8.97
CA PHE A 85 37.59 1.92 10.17
C PHE A 85 39.02 2.09 10.71
N ALA A 86 40.05 1.73 9.94
CA ALA A 86 41.48 1.81 10.27
C ALA A 86 42.02 3.18 10.75
N LEU A 87 41.24 4.25 10.56
CA LEU A 87 41.61 5.64 10.89
C LEU A 87 40.49 6.36 11.64
N LEU A 88 39.49 5.62 12.13
CA LEU A 88 38.40 6.22 12.88
C LEU A 88 38.95 6.83 14.17
N SER A 89 38.67 8.12 14.37
CA SER A 89 39.08 8.84 15.57
C SER A 89 37.92 8.93 16.55
N VAL A 90 38.11 8.36 17.73
CA VAL A 90 37.12 8.28 18.80
C VAL A 90 37.39 9.38 19.84
N PRO A 91 36.36 10.09 20.32
CA PRO A 91 36.55 11.08 21.38
C PRO A 91 36.75 10.39 22.74
N PHE A 92 37.71 10.89 23.51
CA PHE A 92 37.96 10.47 24.89
C PHE A 92 37.01 11.21 25.84
N ILE A 93 36.26 10.45 26.64
CA ILE A 93 35.39 11.02 27.67
C ILE A 93 36.17 11.12 28.98
N SER A 94 36.90 12.22 29.16
CA SER A 94 37.43 12.65 30.46
C SER A 94 37.25 14.15 30.67
N SER A 95 37.70 14.67 31.82
CA SER A 95 37.71 16.11 32.09
C SER A 95 38.51 16.94 31.06
N LYS A 96 39.34 16.29 30.23
CA LYS A 96 39.96 16.87 29.03
C LYS A 96 39.58 16.03 27.81
N HIS A 97 39.03 16.68 26.78
CA HIS A 97 38.72 16.04 25.50
C HIS A 97 40.01 15.82 24.71
N SER A 98 40.54 14.60 24.70
CA SER A 98 41.54 14.15 23.73
C SER A 98 40.89 13.21 22.72
N ARG A 99 41.43 13.09 21.50
CA ARG A 99 40.97 12.09 20.53
C ARG A 99 41.99 10.96 20.46
N HIS A 100 41.53 9.72 20.31
CA HIS A 100 42.38 8.54 20.07
C HIS A 100 41.87 7.76 18.85
N CYS A 101 42.61 6.74 18.44
CA CYS A 101 42.18 5.80 17.39
C CYS A 101 41.06 4.89 17.92
N LEU A 102 40.18 4.35 17.07
CA LEU A 102 39.34 3.23 17.47
C LEU A 102 40.21 2.05 17.89
N SER A 103 39.99 1.52 19.09
CA SER A 103 40.81 0.45 19.65
C SER A 103 40.01 -0.82 19.95
N ARG A 104 40.58 -1.99 19.64
CA ARG A 104 40.00 -3.33 19.89
C ARG A 104 41.07 -4.32 20.37
N SER A 105 40.68 -5.30 21.19
CA SER A 105 41.55 -6.44 21.53
C SER A 105 40.75 -7.67 21.96
N PHE A 106 40.99 -8.81 21.31
CA PHE A 106 40.20 -10.01 21.61
C PHE A 106 40.73 -10.80 22.82
N ASN A 107 39.85 -11.09 23.77
CA ASN A 107 40.09 -12.00 24.88
C ASN A 107 39.73 -13.43 24.48
N THR A 108 40.65 -14.12 23.79
CA THR A 108 40.42 -15.48 23.27
C THR A 108 40.64 -16.59 24.29
N THR A 109 40.97 -16.25 25.55
CA THR A 109 41.33 -17.22 26.60
C THR A 109 40.23 -17.43 27.64
N ASP A 110 39.20 -16.60 27.65
CA ASP A 110 38.12 -16.70 28.63
C ASP A 110 36.98 -17.57 28.10
N SER A 111 37.14 -18.89 28.26
CA SER A 111 36.14 -19.86 27.81
C SER A 111 34.79 -19.67 28.50
N SER A 112 34.75 -19.02 29.67
CA SER A 112 33.51 -18.89 30.45
C SER A 112 32.49 -17.95 29.79
N GLU A 113 32.96 -16.87 29.17
CA GLU A 113 32.10 -15.93 28.44
C GLU A 113 31.64 -16.50 27.09
N SER A 114 32.50 -17.22 26.37
CA SER A 114 32.10 -17.88 25.11
C SER A 114 31.01 -18.92 25.30
N LEU A 115 30.97 -19.61 26.45
CA LEU A 115 29.94 -20.62 26.74
C LEU A 115 28.54 -20.00 26.82
N LYS A 116 28.41 -18.73 27.22
CA LYS A 116 27.13 -18.02 27.32
C LYS A 116 26.53 -17.64 25.95
N LEU A 117 27.33 -17.70 24.88
CA LEU A 117 26.92 -17.41 23.50
C LEU A 117 26.61 -18.66 22.69
N GLN A 118 26.72 -19.85 23.29
CA GLN A 118 26.44 -21.11 22.62
C GLN A 118 25.01 -21.15 22.08
N PRO A 119 24.77 -21.74 20.88
CA PRO A 119 23.43 -21.90 20.34
C PRO A 119 22.43 -22.49 21.33
N TYR A 120 22.83 -23.54 22.08
CA TYR A 120 21.99 -24.17 23.09
C TYR A 120 21.59 -23.22 24.24
N MET A 121 22.49 -22.34 24.67
CA MET A 121 22.19 -21.35 25.72
C MET A 121 21.19 -20.31 25.23
N LEU A 122 21.32 -19.88 23.96
CA LEU A 122 20.35 -19.00 23.34
C LEU A 122 19.00 -19.71 23.18
N ASP A 123 18.96 -20.97 22.72
CA ASP A 123 17.72 -21.74 22.59
C ASP A 123 16.96 -21.85 23.93
N GLN A 124 17.67 -22.11 25.03
CA GLN A 124 17.10 -22.11 26.38
C GLN A 124 16.51 -20.75 26.76
N LEU A 125 17.23 -19.66 26.47
CA LEU A 125 16.73 -18.30 26.70
C LEU A 125 15.46 -18.03 25.89
N MET A 126 15.42 -18.48 24.64
CA MET A 126 14.27 -18.34 23.75
C MET A 126 13.02 -19.12 24.23
N ASP A 127 13.21 -20.18 25.00
CA ASP A 127 12.13 -21.03 25.52
C ASP A 127 11.49 -20.49 26.81
N THR A 128 12.06 -19.44 27.42
CA THR A 128 11.44 -18.77 28.58
C THR A 128 10.05 -18.22 28.22
N ASP A 129 9.08 -18.37 29.12
CA ASP A 129 7.71 -17.85 28.92
C ASP A 129 7.52 -16.43 29.52
N ASP A 130 8.53 -15.95 30.22
CA ASP A 130 8.51 -14.78 31.08
C ASP A 130 9.41 -13.68 30.55
N TYR A 131 8.85 -12.49 30.26
CA TYR A 131 9.64 -11.35 29.79
C TYR A 131 10.77 -10.94 30.72
N GLU A 132 10.58 -10.94 32.04
CA GLU A 132 11.62 -10.51 32.98
C GLU A 132 12.79 -11.50 32.98
N GLU A 133 12.48 -12.80 32.94
CA GLU A 133 13.48 -13.86 32.81
C GLU A 133 14.22 -13.78 31.47
N PHE A 134 13.50 -13.60 30.37
CA PHE A 134 14.10 -13.40 29.04
C PHE A 134 15.00 -12.17 29.00
N ASN A 135 14.50 -11.02 29.46
CA ASN A 135 15.21 -9.75 29.41
C ASN A 135 16.49 -9.78 30.25
N LEU A 136 16.41 -10.26 31.50
CA LEU A 136 17.58 -10.39 32.37
C LEU A 136 18.55 -11.45 31.84
N GLY A 137 18.04 -12.58 31.34
CA GLY A 137 18.86 -13.63 30.76
C GLY A 137 19.62 -13.14 29.51
N LEU A 138 18.97 -12.34 28.66
CA LEU A 138 19.60 -11.74 27.48
C LEU A 138 20.69 -10.73 27.88
N GLU A 139 20.40 -9.90 28.88
CA GLU A 139 21.33 -8.89 29.38
C GLU A 139 22.56 -9.48 30.07
N ASP A 140 22.37 -10.38 31.03
CA ASP A 140 23.42 -10.94 31.89
C ASP A 140 24.26 -12.04 31.20
N ALA A 141 23.73 -12.61 30.13
CA ALA A 141 24.45 -13.59 29.30
C ALA A 141 25.00 -12.92 28.03
N ALA A 142 24.27 -13.03 26.93
CA ALA A 142 24.81 -12.79 25.60
C ALA A 142 25.21 -11.34 25.35
N HIS A 143 24.43 -10.37 25.85
CA HIS A 143 24.80 -8.96 25.78
C HIS A 143 26.08 -8.66 26.58
N ALA A 144 26.13 -9.07 27.86
CA ALA A 144 27.27 -8.81 28.72
C ALA A 144 28.57 -9.45 28.23
N SER A 145 28.54 -10.65 27.64
CA SER A 145 29.75 -11.37 27.21
C SER A 145 30.53 -10.68 26.10
N ILE A 146 29.85 -10.07 25.12
CA ILE A 146 30.49 -9.53 23.92
C ILE A 146 31.50 -8.39 24.24
N PRO A 147 31.15 -7.38 25.08
CA PRO A 147 32.11 -6.38 25.53
C PRO A 147 33.32 -6.91 26.29
N HIS A 148 33.18 -8.01 27.04
CA HIS A 148 34.31 -8.64 27.74
C HIS A 148 35.27 -9.36 26.78
N MET A 149 34.75 -9.83 25.65
CA MET A 149 35.50 -10.57 24.63
C MET A 149 36.20 -9.65 23.60
N ILE A 150 35.63 -8.51 23.21
CA ILE A 150 36.21 -7.60 22.19
C ILE A 150 37.11 -6.51 22.80
N ARG A 151 36.89 -6.15 24.07
CA ARG A 151 37.64 -5.13 24.83
C ARG A 151 37.84 -3.81 24.06
N GLY A 152 38.87 -3.04 24.39
CA GLY A 152 39.11 -1.72 23.78
C GLY A 152 37.95 -0.74 24.01
N ASP A 153 37.64 0.05 22.99
CA ASP A 153 36.53 1.02 23.05
C ASP A 153 35.15 0.36 23.09
N PHE A 154 35.02 -0.91 22.69
CA PHE A 154 33.76 -1.67 22.75
C PHE A 154 33.33 -2.00 24.20
N SER A 155 34.23 -1.88 25.16
CA SER A 155 34.03 -2.36 26.53
C SER A 155 33.56 -1.31 27.55
N MET A 156 33.20 -0.09 27.09
CA MET A 156 32.75 1.05 27.93
C MET A 156 31.71 1.94 27.24
N PHE A 157 31.38 3.10 27.83
CA PHE A 157 30.55 4.17 27.26
C PHE A 157 30.97 4.67 25.86
N THR A 158 32.14 4.26 25.39
CA THR A 158 32.65 4.52 24.05
C THR A 158 32.19 3.48 23.02
N ALA A 159 31.54 2.39 23.44
CA ALA A 159 31.13 1.30 22.55
C ALA A 159 30.28 1.77 21.36
N PRO A 160 29.35 2.75 21.49
CA PRO A 160 28.60 3.26 20.34
C PRO A 160 29.45 3.93 19.25
N TYR A 161 30.73 4.28 19.52
CA TYR A 161 31.64 4.76 18.49
C TYR A 161 32.27 3.64 17.66
N ASP A 162 32.14 2.39 18.09
CA ASP A 162 32.51 1.22 17.32
C ASP A 162 31.29 0.78 16.47
N PRO A 163 31.36 0.79 15.13
CA PRO A 163 30.22 0.41 14.29
C PRO A 163 29.69 -1.01 14.52
N VAL A 164 30.50 -1.93 15.07
CA VAL A 164 30.05 -3.28 15.44
C VAL A 164 29.02 -3.25 16.58
N PHE A 165 28.96 -2.15 17.34
CA PHE A 165 27.97 -1.95 18.40
C PHE A 165 26.56 -2.10 17.85
N PHE A 166 26.30 -1.55 16.67
CA PHE A 166 24.97 -1.60 16.05
C PHE A 166 24.63 -3.01 15.59
N LEU A 167 25.57 -3.76 15.00
CA LEU A 167 25.35 -5.17 14.62
C LEU A 167 25.04 -6.05 15.84
N HIS A 168 25.75 -5.80 16.94
CA HIS A 168 25.51 -6.47 18.22
C HIS A 168 24.10 -6.12 18.76
N HIS A 169 23.72 -4.85 18.80
CA HIS A 169 22.40 -4.48 19.33
C HIS A 169 21.25 -4.90 18.41
N THR A 170 21.44 -4.92 17.09
CA THR A 170 20.45 -5.49 16.14
C THR A 170 20.23 -6.98 16.38
N GLN A 171 21.25 -7.72 16.85
CA GLN A 171 21.07 -9.12 17.24
C GLN A 171 20.24 -9.26 18.53
N LEU A 172 20.36 -8.35 19.51
CA LEU A 172 19.48 -8.34 20.69
C LEU A 172 18.02 -8.12 20.28
N ASP A 173 17.79 -7.14 19.42
CA ASP A 173 16.47 -6.82 18.90
C ASP A 173 15.85 -8.00 18.13
N ARG A 174 16.66 -8.65 17.29
CA ARG A 174 16.27 -9.88 16.59
C ARG A 174 15.91 -11.01 17.54
N LEU A 175 16.70 -11.24 18.60
CA LEU A 175 16.41 -12.28 19.59
C LEU A 175 15.12 -11.99 20.36
N TRP A 176 14.88 -10.72 20.71
CA TRP A 176 13.63 -10.33 21.34
C TRP A 176 12.42 -10.54 20.42
N TRP A 177 12.53 -10.17 19.14
CA TRP A 177 11.52 -10.46 18.12
C TRP A 177 11.25 -11.96 18.03
N LEU A 178 12.29 -12.79 17.83
CA LEU A 178 12.14 -14.25 17.75
C LEU A 178 11.49 -14.84 19.01
N TRP A 179 11.69 -14.24 20.19
CA TRP A 179 11.14 -14.70 21.45
C TRP A 179 9.65 -14.42 21.53
N GLN A 180 9.22 -13.24 21.07
CA GLN A 180 7.81 -12.91 20.92
C GLN A 180 7.14 -13.84 19.91
N GLN A 181 7.79 -14.14 18.78
CA GLN A 181 7.24 -15.00 17.71
C GLN A 181 6.95 -16.44 18.16
N LYS A 182 7.64 -16.96 19.19
CA LYS A 182 7.36 -18.31 19.72
C LYS A 182 5.97 -18.43 20.36
N ASP A 183 5.42 -17.34 20.88
CA ASP A 183 4.04 -17.27 21.38
C ASP A 183 3.53 -15.83 21.31
N ILE A 184 3.26 -15.37 20.09
CA ILE A 184 2.95 -13.97 19.81
C ILE A 184 1.73 -13.46 20.59
N GLN A 185 0.72 -14.31 20.78
CA GLN A 185 -0.52 -13.95 21.48
C GLN A 185 -0.27 -13.58 22.94
N ASN A 186 0.65 -14.29 23.60
CA ASN A 186 0.92 -14.09 25.00
C ASN A 186 2.17 -13.25 25.27
N ARG A 187 3.12 -13.15 24.33
CA ARG A 187 4.44 -12.51 24.54
C ARG A 187 4.56 -11.11 23.93
N LEU A 188 3.73 -10.74 22.96
CA LEU A 188 3.83 -9.45 22.25
C LEU A 188 3.81 -8.23 23.20
N TYR A 189 2.93 -8.24 24.19
CA TYR A 189 2.78 -7.14 25.15
C TYR A 189 3.29 -7.46 26.55
N GLN A 190 4.09 -8.53 26.72
CA GLN A 190 4.71 -8.76 28.03
C GLN A 190 5.80 -7.73 28.29
N TYR A 191 5.66 -7.05 29.42
CA TYR A 191 6.67 -6.12 29.91
C TYR A 191 6.55 -6.05 31.44
N ARG A 192 7.62 -6.42 32.13
CA ARG A 192 7.67 -6.51 33.60
C ARG A 192 9.11 -6.53 34.10
N GLY A 193 9.28 -6.23 35.38
CA GLY A 193 10.57 -6.08 36.06
C GLY A 193 10.67 -4.73 36.76
N VAL A 194 11.88 -4.32 37.16
CA VAL A 194 12.09 -3.04 37.84
C VAL A 194 12.24 -1.86 36.87
N THR A 195 11.81 -0.67 37.28
CA THR A 195 11.88 0.56 36.44
C THR A 195 13.31 1.01 36.12
N ALA A 196 14.26 0.72 37.01
CA ALA A 196 15.69 1.01 36.86
C ALA A 196 16.50 0.08 37.76
N PHE A 197 17.80 -0.07 37.48
CA PHE A 197 18.69 -0.88 38.32
C PHE A 197 18.61 -0.49 39.81
N LYS A 198 18.31 -1.48 40.66
CA LYS A 198 18.10 -1.32 42.12
C LYS A 198 16.90 -0.45 42.53
N SER A 199 16.00 -0.12 41.61
CA SER A 199 14.72 0.52 41.94
C SER A 199 13.77 -0.47 42.62
N PRO A 200 13.03 -0.06 43.67
CA PRO A 200 11.97 -0.88 44.25
C PRO A 200 10.66 -0.82 43.43
N GLU A 201 10.57 0.06 42.44
CA GLU A 201 9.35 0.28 41.63
C GLU A 201 9.25 -0.72 40.48
N GLN A 202 8.03 -1.24 40.27
CA GLN A 202 7.71 -2.15 39.18
C GLN A 202 7.43 -1.36 37.90
N ALA A 203 7.98 -1.84 36.80
CA ALA A 203 7.87 -1.21 35.51
C ALA A 203 6.48 -1.39 34.92
N SER A 204 6.06 -0.39 34.15
CA SER A 204 4.81 -0.36 33.41
C SER A 204 5.07 -0.06 31.94
N VAL A 205 4.19 -0.53 31.06
CA VAL A 205 4.25 -0.18 29.63
C VAL A 205 4.01 1.30 29.37
N GLN A 206 3.53 2.07 30.36
CA GLN A 206 3.43 3.53 30.30
C GLN A 206 4.70 4.26 30.76
N ASP A 207 5.73 3.54 31.20
CA ASP A 207 6.99 4.17 31.59
C ASP A 207 7.65 4.83 30.38
N LEU A 208 8.30 5.97 30.60
CA LEU A 208 9.02 6.68 29.54
C LEU A 208 10.43 6.09 29.35
N LEU A 209 10.75 5.77 28.09
CA LEU A 209 12.11 5.50 27.65
C LEU A 209 12.88 6.83 27.57
N LEU A 210 13.66 7.12 28.60
CA LEU A 210 14.47 8.33 28.67
C LEU A 210 15.70 8.23 27.77
N MET A 211 15.80 9.11 26.78
CA MET A 211 16.87 9.13 25.77
C MET A 211 17.89 10.26 25.99
N GLY A 212 17.82 10.96 27.12
CA GLY A 212 18.85 11.90 27.55
C GLY A 212 19.06 13.08 26.59
N LYS A 213 17.99 13.50 25.89
CA LYS A 213 17.96 14.54 24.85
C LYS A 213 18.65 14.17 23.53
N LEU A 214 19.07 12.92 23.36
CA LEU A 214 19.58 12.45 22.07
C LEU A 214 18.46 12.38 21.02
N ILE A 215 17.30 11.89 21.46
CA ILE A 215 16.03 11.79 20.72
C ILE A 215 14.88 12.03 21.71
N ALA A 216 13.64 12.11 21.22
CA ALA A 216 12.46 12.30 22.06
C ALA A 216 12.23 11.10 22.98
N ASP A 217 11.82 11.34 24.23
CA ASP A 217 11.39 10.28 25.14
C ASP A 217 10.01 9.77 24.70
N ILE A 218 9.77 8.45 24.73
CA ILE A 218 8.52 7.79 24.29
C ILE A 218 8.04 6.80 25.37
N GLU A 219 6.79 6.34 25.32
CA GLU A 219 6.34 5.30 26.25
C GLU A 219 6.82 3.92 25.79
N VAL A 220 7.08 3.02 26.74
CA VAL A 220 7.51 1.64 26.45
C VAL A 220 6.54 0.93 25.51
N LYS A 221 5.23 1.07 25.73
CA LYS A 221 4.18 0.44 24.92
C LYS A 221 4.32 0.72 23.42
N ASP A 222 4.91 1.86 23.07
CA ASP A 222 5.06 2.34 21.70
C ASP A 222 6.17 1.59 20.94
N VAL A 223 6.95 0.73 21.62
CA VAL A 223 8.01 -0.09 21.00
C VAL A 223 7.96 -1.57 21.39
N LEU A 224 6.92 -1.99 22.13
CA LEU A 224 6.68 -3.39 22.50
C LEU A 224 6.12 -4.20 21.34
N ASP A 225 5.26 -3.56 20.55
CA ASP A 225 4.72 -4.19 19.37
C ASP A 225 5.84 -4.37 18.34
N THR A 226 5.93 -5.57 17.78
CA THR A 226 6.91 -5.90 16.74
C THR A 226 6.29 -6.30 15.44
N GLU A 227 4.97 -6.22 15.39
CA GLU A 227 4.15 -6.60 14.26
C GLU A 227 3.23 -5.47 13.79
N SER A 228 3.06 -4.38 14.57
CA SER A 228 2.02 -3.40 14.26
C SER A 228 2.32 -2.50 13.06
N GLY A 229 1.97 -3.05 11.90
CA GLY A 229 1.45 -2.27 10.81
C GLY A 229 0.00 -1.85 11.09
N VAL A 230 -0.32 -0.55 11.05
CA VAL A 230 -1.71 -0.08 11.22
C VAL A 230 -2.14 0.84 10.07
N LEU A 231 -3.45 0.84 9.73
CA LEU A 231 -4.03 0.83 8.38
C LEU A 231 -5.25 1.84 8.19
N GLY A 232 -5.75 2.08 6.94
CA GLY A 232 -6.78 3.08 6.48
C GLY A 232 -7.26 2.83 5.02
N GLY A 233 -8.27 3.50 4.45
CA GLY A 233 -8.64 3.32 3.02
C GLY A 233 -7.52 3.74 2.04
N THR A 234 -7.62 3.45 0.73
CA THR A 234 -6.48 3.60 -0.22
C THR A 234 -5.80 4.97 -0.20
N SER A 235 -6.55 6.07 -0.31
CA SER A 235 -6.02 7.42 -0.15
C SER A 235 -5.95 7.85 1.33
N GLY A 236 -6.88 7.37 2.16
CA GLY A 236 -6.96 7.72 3.57
C GLY A 236 -5.70 7.38 4.37
N CYS A 237 -5.10 6.21 4.13
CA CYS A 237 -3.81 5.83 4.69
C CYS A 237 -2.71 6.82 4.35
N ALA A 238 -2.55 7.10 3.05
CA ALA A 238 -1.46 7.91 2.56
C ALA A 238 -1.57 9.34 3.09
N ILE A 239 -2.77 9.91 3.09
CA ILE A 239 -3.02 11.23 3.70
C ILE A 239 -2.68 11.19 5.19
N ALA A 240 -3.17 10.21 5.93
CA ALA A 240 -2.92 10.12 7.37
C ALA A 240 -1.43 10.01 7.70
N ALA A 241 -0.69 9.13 7.02
CA ALA A 241 0.76 9.00 7.18
C ALA A 241 1.49 10.33 6.92
N ARG A 242 1.18 10.99 5.80
CA ARG A 242 1.84 12.25 5.43
C ARG A 242 1.52 13.41 6.36
N LEU A 243 0.28 13.48 6.87
CA LEU A 243 -0.07 14.47 7.89
C LEU A 243 0.65 14.20 9.20
N ALA A 244 0.82 12.93 9.56
CA ALA A 244 1.56 12.52 10.74
C ALA A 244 3.06 12.82 10.68
N ASP A 245 3.68 12.70 9.49
CA ASP A 245 5.09 13.02 9.25
C ASP A 245 5.42 14.49 9.64
N ASN A 246 4.43 15.39 9.69
CA ASN A 246 4.61 16.83 9.90
C ASN A 246 4.22 17.35 11.32
N SER A 247 4.36 16.51 12.34
CA SER A 247 4.27 16.85 13.79
C SER A 247 2.88 17.17 14.40
N THR A 248 2.74 16.85 15.70
CA THR A 248 1.68 17.17 16.72
C THR A 248 0.19 17.03 16.37
N VAL A 249 -0.19 16.81 15.12
CA VAL A 249 -1.59 16.67 14.71
C VAL A 249 -2.14 15.29 15.14
N SER A 250 -3.28 15.31 15.81
CA SER A 250 -4.01 14.09 16.17
C SER A 250 -4.97 13.73 15.03
N ILE A 251 -4.77 12.58 14.41
CA ILE A 251 -5.52 12.10 13.25
C ILE A 251 -6.38 10.91 13.69
N LEU A 252 -7.64 10.86 13.26
CA LEU A 252 -8.49 9.68 13.43
C LEU A 252 -8.90 9.15 12.06
N ILE A 253 -8.57 7.90 11.79
CA ILE A 253 -9.09 7.13 10.67
C ILE A 253 -10.30 6.33 11.15
N VAL A 254 -11.40 6.40 10.40
CA VAL A 254 -12.61 5.60 10.66
C VAL A 254 -12.88 4.73 9.43
N GLU A 255 -12.99 3.42 9.64
CA GLU A 255 -13.23 2.42 8.61
C GLU A 255 -14.43 1.55 8.98
N ALA A 256 -15.30 1.28 8.00
CA ALA A 256 -16.51 0.49 8.20
C ALA A 256 -16.20 -1.02 8.30
N GLY A 257 -15.17 -1.49 7.60
CA GLY A 257 -14.69 -2.86 7.66
C GLY A 257 -13.74 -3.15 8.81
N ALA A 258 -13.32 -4.41 8.92
CA ALA A 258 -12.31 -4.85 9.87
C ALA A 258 -10.88 -4.46 9.43
N SER A 259 -9.88 -4.83 10.22
CA SER A 259 -8.47 -4.81 9.75
C SER A 259 -8.33 -5.76 8.54
N ASN A 260 -7.46 -5.43 7.57
CA ASN A 260 -7.07 -6.39 6.53
C ASN A 260 -6.40 -7.65 7.10
N ASP A 261 -5.82 -7.61 8.30
CA ASP A 261 -5.19 -8.79 8.93
C ASP A 261 -6.23 -9.86 9.29
N THR A 262 -7.50 -9.45 9.43
CA THR A 262 -8.64 -10.37 9.54
C THR A 262 -8.81 -11.22 8.27
N TYR A 263 -8.25 -10.75 7.14
CA TYR A 263 -8.37 -11.36 5.82
C TYR A 263 -6.99 -11.61 5.21
N PRO A 264 -6.27 -12.70 5.58
CA PRO A 264 -4.93 -12.98 5.07
C PRO A 264 -4.81 -13.02 3.54
N ALA A 265 -5.91 -13.30 2.84
CA ALA A 265 -5.99 -13.24 1.38
C ALA A 265 -5.69 -11.85 0.79
N THR A 266 -5.84 -10.78 1.57
CA THR A 266 -5.49 -9.41 1.14
C THR A 266 -4.00 -9.28 0.84
N ALA A 267 -3.13 -9.94 1.61
CA ALA A 267 -1.69 -9.92 1.42
C ALA A 267 -1.22 -10.76 0.21
N ILE A 268 -2.04 -11.71 -0.26
CA ILE A 268 -1.66 -12.66 -1.32
C ILE A 268 -2.16 -12.14 -2.68
N PRO A 269 -1.27 -11.75 -3.61
CA PRO A 269 -1.66 -11.14 -4.88
C PRO A 269 -2.72 -11.92 -5.66
N ALA A 270 -2.55 -13.23 -5.86
CA ALA A 270 -3.49 -14.04 -6.64
C ALA A 270 -4.72 -14.55 -5.86
N ALA A 271 -4.92 -14.15 -4.59
CA ALA A 271 -6.00 -14.67 -3.75
C ALA A 271 -7.26 -13.79 -3.72
N VAL A 272 -7.37 -12.76 -4.59
CA VAL A 272 -8.49 -11.80 -4.61
C VAL A 272 -9.86 -12.49 -4.71
N SER A 273 -9.98 -13.63 -5.38
CA SER A 273 -11.23 -14.38 -5.47
C SER A 273 -11.75 -14.91 -4.12
N GLN A 274 -10.91 -14.92 -3.08
CA GLN A 274 -11.31 -15.26 -1.70
C GLN A 274 -11.88 -14.05 -0.94
N ILE A 275 -11.78 -12.86 -1.52
CA ILE A 275 -12.26 -11.59 -0.92
C ILE A 275 -13.57 -11.17 -1.57
N LEU A 276 -13.67 -11.27 -2.90
CA LEU A 276 -14.85 -10.81 -3.63
C LEU A 276 -16.08 -11.65 -3.27
N GLY A 277 -17.21 -11.01 -3.01
CA GLY A 277 -18.43 -11.72 -2.63
C GLY A 277 -18.54 -12.11 -1.15
N THR A 278 -17.53 -11.85 -0.32
CA THR A 278 -17.55 -12.13 1.12
C THR A 278 -17.86 -10.87 1.93
N GLU A 279 -17.85 -10.94 3.26
CA GLU A 279 -18.01 -9.76 4.13
C GLU A 279 -16.91 -8.69 3.99
N ALA A 280 -15.75 -9.07 3.41
CA ALA A 280 -14.65 -8.16 3.09
C ALA A 280 -14.90 -7.35 1.80
N ASP A 281 -16.00 -7.60 1.11
CA ASP A 281 -16.50 -6.82 -0.03
C ASP A 281 -17.76 -6.04 0.38
N TRP A 282 -17.88 -4.80 -0.07
CA TRP A 282 -19.13 -4.05 0.07
C TRP A 282 -20.30 -4.69 -0.67
N ASN A 283 -20.05 -5.60 -1.63
CA ASN A 283 -21.07 -6.35 -2.37
C ASN A 283 -22.10 -5.43 -3.06
N ILE A 284 -21.64 -4.28 -3.54
CA ILE A 284 -22.47 -3.33 -4.28
C ILE A 284 -22.84 -3.96 -5.63
N LYS A 285 -24.08 -3.77 -6.05
CA LYS A 285 -24.55 -4.16 -7.38
C LYS A 285 -25.02 -2.93 -8.14
N SER A 286 -24.76 -2.88 -9.44
CA SER A 286 -25.31 -1.83 -10.28
C SER A 286 -26.84 -1.95 -10.38
N GLU A 287 -27.48 -0.85 -10.75
CA GLU A 287 -28.81 -0.90 -11.35
C GLU A 287 -28.78 -1.66 -12.69
N PRO A 288 -29.93 -2.21 -13.13
CA PRO A 288 -30.03 -2.91 -14.41
C PRO A 288 -29.68 -1.94 -15.54
N CYS A 289 -28.87 -2.40 -16.48
CA CYS A 289 -28.46 -1.60 -17.63
C CYS A 289 -29.00 -2.24 -18.92
N GLU A 290 -29.85 -1.53 -19.66
CA GLU A 290 -30.48 -2.03 -20.89
C GLU A 290 -29.43 -2.42 -21.96
N GLU A 291 -28.38 -1.62 -22.08
CA GLU A 291 -27.26 -1.87 -22.99
C GLU A 291 -26.43 -3.10 -22.61
N LEU A 292 -26.60 -3.62 -21.40
CA LEU A 292 -25.98 -4.84 -20.91
C LEU A 292 -27.02 -5.94 -20.63
N GLU A 293 -28.10 -5.99 -21.42
CA GLU A 293 -29.18 -6.99 -21.30
C GLU A 293 -29.87 -7.00 -19.93
N ASN A 294 -30.01 -5.83 -19.32
CA ASN A 294 -30.57 -5.63 -17.97
C ASN A 294 -29.80 -6.38 -16.87
N ARG A 295 -28.54 -6.77 -17.12
CA ARG A 295 -27.68 -7.36 -16.09
C ARG A 295 -27.38 -6.33 -14.99
N ARG A 296 -27.24 -6.84 -13.77
CA ARG A 296 -26.67 -6.12 -12.64
C ARG A 296 -25.23 -6.58 -12.45
N LEU A 297 -24.29 -5.67 -12.56
CA LEU A 297 -22.87 -5.97 -12.38
C LEU A 297 -22.50 -5.95 -10.91
N HIS A 298 -21.60 -6.85 -10.50
CA HIS A 298 -21.04 -6.87 -9.15
C HIS A 298 -19.91 -5.84 -9.06
N LEU A 299 -20.14 -4.76 -8.33
CA LEU A 299 -19.24 -3.61 -8.22
C LEU A 299 -18.33 -3.74 -6.99
N ALA A 300 -17.48 -4.77 -6.99
CA ALA A 300 -16.62 -5.13 -5.87
C ALA A 300 -15.81 -3.94 -5.33
N ARG A 301 -15.81 -3.77 -4.00
CA ARG A 301 -15.01 -2.77 -3.28
C ARG A 301 -14.56 -3.36 -1.96
N GLY A 302 -13.27 -3.23 -1.65
CA GLY A 302 -12.74 -3.66 -0.35
C GLY A 302 -13.45 -2.94 0.81
N LYS A 303 -13.99 -3.72 1.74
CA LYS A 303 -14.62 -3.29 2.99
C LYS A 303 -13.75 -3.77 4.16
N PHE A 304 -12.58 -3.17 4.23
CA PHE A 304 -11.58 -3.41 5.25
C PHE A 304 -10.55 -2.30 5.14
N LEU A 305 -9.73 -2.23 6.15
CA LEU A 305 -8.66 -1.27 6.27
C LEU A 305 -7.61 -1.53 5.17
N GLY A 306 -7.39 -0.56 4.29
CA GLY A 306 -6.66 -0.66 3.01
C GLY A 306 -7.56 -0.42 1.80
N GLY A 307 -8.86 -0.63 1.99
CA GLY A 307 -9.88 -0.51 0.97
C GLY A 307 -9.56 -1.33 -0.28
N SER A 308 -9.84 -0.76 -1.44
CA SER A 308 -9.68 -1.49 -2.71
C SER A 308 -8.22 -1.81 -3.07
N SER A 309 -7.22 -1.19 -2.43
CA SER A 309 -5.81 -1.54 -2.67
C SER A 309 -5.48 -2.99 -2.27
N GLY A 310 -6.16 -3.52 -1.23
CA GLY A 310 -5.98 -4.90 -0.76
C GLY A 310 -6.74 -5.97 -1.57
N CYS A 311 -7.57 -5.58 -2.55
CA CYS A 311 -8.38 -6.52 -3.34
C CYS A 311 -8.37 -6.22 -4.86
N ASN A 312 -7.40 -5.45 -5.35
CA ASN A 312 -7.28 -5.12 -6.78
C ASN A 312 -6.34 -6.07 -7.52
N GLY A 313 -6.20 -5.85 -8.84
CA GLY A 313 -5.31 -6.58 -9.73
C GLY A 313 -3.81 -6.27 -9.58
N THR A 314 -3.39 -5.49 -8.59
CA THR A 314 -2.01 -5.04 -8.29
C THR A 314 -1.35 -4.16 -9.34
N LEU A 315 -2.05 -3.69 -10.37
CA LEU A 315 -1.43 -2.96 -11.47
C LEU A 315 -1.08 -1.51 -11.10
N ALA A 316 0.16 -1.11 -11.37
CA ALA A 316 0.68 0.23 -11.13
C ALA A 316 0.85 0.99 -12.45
N ILE A 317 -0.28 1.38 -13.06
CA ILE A 317 -0.32 2.15 -14.31
C ILE A 317 -0.73 3.58 -13.99
N ARG A 318 0.07 4.56 -14.44
CA ARG A 318 -0.12 5.99 -14.12
C ARG A 318 -1.10 6.72 -15.05
N GLY A 319 -1.40 6.16 -16.22
CA GLY A 319 -2.07 6.86 -17.32
C GLY A 319 -1.12 7.73 -18.16
N ASN A 320 -1.70 8.61 -18.97
CA ASN A 320 -0.99 9.60 -19.78
C ASN A 320 -0.96 10.97 -19.07
N ARG A 321 0.12 11.75 -19.20
CA ARG A 321 0.18 13.13 -18.66
C ARG A 321 -0.98 13.99 -19.14
N GLN A 322 -1.37 13.83 -20.41
CA GLN A 322 -2.49 14.54 -21.01
C GLN A 322 -3.83 14.23 -20.32
N ASP A 323 -4.00 13.06 -19.67
CA ASP A 323 -5.22 12.75 -18.94
C ASP A 323 -5.46 13.77 -17.81
N PHE A 324 -4.39 14.19 -17.15
CA PHE A 324 -4.42 15.16 -16.05
C PHE A 324 -4.46 16.60 -16.58
N ASP A 325 -3.74 16.91 -17.66
CA ASP A 325 -3.84 18.21 -18.33
C ASP A 325 -5.28 18.49 -18.81
N ASN A 326 -6.00 17.44 -19.22
CA ASN A 326 -7.42 17.52 -19.62
C ASN A 326 -8.35 17.90 -18.46
N TRP A 327 -7.94 17.73 -17.20
CA TRP A 327 -8.73 18.24 -16.06
C TRP A 327 -8.83 19.76 -16.10
N GLY A 328 -7.86 20.46 -16.71
CA GLY A 328 -7.93 21.89 -16.95
C GLY A 328 -7.98 22.73 -15.67
N LEU A 329 -7.39 22.21 -14.60
CA LEU A 329 -7.34 22.81 -13.27
C LEU A 329 -5.90 23.14 -12.89
N GLU A 330 -5.74 24.32 -12.28
CA GLU A 330 -4.45 24.76 -11.76
C GLU A 330 -3.94 23.80 -10.68
N GLY A 331 -2.65 23.48 -10.72
CA GLY A 331 -2.02 22.56 -9.79
C GLY A 331 -2.15 21.08 -10.16
N TRP A 332 -2.96 20.73 -11.17
CA TRP A 332 -3.29 19.34 -11.51
C TRP A 332 -2.80 18.91 -12.89
N SER A 333 -1.73 19.53 -13.40
CA SER A 333 -1.11 19.13 -14.67
C SER A 333 -0.56 17.70 -14.61
N GLY A 334 -0.31 17.12 -15.78
CA GLY A 334 0.36 15.82 -15.90
C GLY A 334 1.72 15.79 -15.22
N ASP A 335 2.45 16.90 -15.23
CA ASP A 335 3.73 17.02 -14.54
C ASP A 335 3.60 16.96 -13.02
N GLU A 336 2.62 17.65 -12.48
CA GLU A 336 2.34 17.65 -11.04
C GLU A 336 1.84 16.29 -10.58
N MET A 337 0.88 15.69 -11.30
CA MET A 337 0.36 14.38 -10.94
C MET A 337 1.42 13.29 -11.00
N PHE A 338 2.30 13.30 -12.01
CA PHE A 338 3.43 12.36 -12.04
C PHE A 338 4.44 12.60 -10.92
N LYS A 339 4.69 13.85 -10.53
CA LYS A 339 5.52 14.17 -9.37
C LYS A 339 4.90 13.61 -8.08
N TYR A 340 3.60 13.79 -7.88
CA TYR A 340 2.93 13.28 -6.68
C TYR A 340 2.83 11.75 -6.66
N MET A 341 2.53 11.11 -7.79
CA MET A 341 2.59 9.65 -7.91
C MET A 341 3.97 9.11 -7.57
N SER A 342 5.05 9.82 -7.91
CA SER A 342 6.41 9.38 -7.60
C SER A 342 6.76 9.36 -6.11
N LYS A 343 6.04 10.12 -5.26
CA LYS A 343 6.20 10.02 -3.79
C LYS A 343 5.70 8.68 -3.23
N ALA A 344 4.80 8.02 -3.96
CA ALA A 344 4.17 6.76 -3.59
C ALA A 344 4.95 5.51 -4.03
N GLU A 345 6.09 5.69 -4.73
CA GLU A 345 6.73 4.61 -5.47
C GLU A 345 8.20 4.44 -5.05
N ALA A 346 8.57 3.22 -4.67
CA ALA A 346 9.96 2.78 -4.60
C ALA A 346 10.21 1.77 -5.74
N PHE A 347 10.67 2.26 -6.91
CA PHE A 347 10.82 1.40 -8.08
C PHE A 347 12.03 0.48 -7.99
N HIS A 348 11.77 -0.81 -8.20
CA HIS A 348 12.79 -1.84 -8.28
C HIS A 348 13.15 -2.23 -9.74
N ASN A 349 12.53 -1.61 -10.76
CA ASN A 349 12.70 -1.94 -12.19
C ASN A 349 12.74 -0.70 -13.11
N LYS A 350 13.08 -0.90 -14.40
CA LYS A 350 13.16 0.16 -15.43
C LYS A 350 11.82 0.92 -15.59
N PRO A 351 11.84 2.26 -15.75
CA PRO A 351 10.62 3.07 -15.84
C PRO A 351 9.84 2.86 -17.15
N CYS A 352 8.51 2.69 -17.05
CA CYS A 352 7.59 2.87 -18.19
C CYS A 352 7.40 4.37 -18.47
N THR A 353 7.56 4.78 -19.73
CA THR A 353 7.64 6.22 -20.08
C THR A 353 6.28 6.89 -20.36
N GLY A 354 5.23 6.11 -20.67
CA GLY A 354 3.90 6.65 -20.98
C GLY A 354 3.82 7.59 -22.19
N LYS A 355 4.86 7.63 -23.04
CA LYS A 355 5.00 8.61 -24.13
C LYS A 355 4.30 8.23 -25.44
N SER A 356 3.77 7.02 -25.54
CA SER A 356 3.19 6.50 -26.78
C SER A 356 1.76 6.03 -26.56
N ALA A 357 0.85 6.44 -27.46
CA ALA A 357 -0.53 5.96 -27.51
C ALA A 357 -0.65 4.52 -28.03
N HIS A 358 0.45 3.99 -28.60
CA HIS A 358 0.61 2.61 -29.01
C HIS A 358 1.82 2.02 -28.32
N GLY A 359 1.62 1.02 -27.47
CA GLY A 359 2.71 0.38 -26.72
C GLY A 359 2.33 -1.03 -26.31
N CYS A 360 3.32 -1.85 -26.01
CA CYS A 360 3.14 -3.22 -25.54
C CYS A 360 4.30 -3.57 -24.60
N GLY A 361 4.00 -4.19 -23.45
CA GLY A 361 5.01 -4.59 -22.47
C GLY A 361 4.41 -5.10 -21.16
N HIS A 362 5.29 -5.42 -20.20
CA HIS A 362 4.85 -5.79 -18.86
C HIS A 362 4.42 -4.55 -18.06
N ALA A 363 3.38 -4.71 -17.24
CA ALA A 363 2.97 -3.69 -16.28
C ALA A 363 3.74 -3.86 -14.96
N VAL A 364 4.08 -2.73 -14.34
CA VAL A 364 4.57 -2.72 -12.96
C VAL A 364 3.43 -3.11 -12.03
N ARG A 365 3.76 -3.81 -10.95
CA ARG A 365 2.80 -4.27 -9.96
C ARG A 365 3.14 -3.75 -8.57
N THR A 366 2.12 -3.48 -7.76
CA THR A 366 2.24 -3.19 -6.33
C THR A 366 2.34 -4.50 -5.55
N VAL A 367 3.46 -5.17 -5.77
CA VAL A 367 3.87 -6.44 -5.16
C VAL A 367 5.35 -6.34 -4.81
N SER A 368 5.72 -6.72 -3.59
CA SER A 368 7.09 -6.79 -3.12
C SER A 368 7.33 -8.16 -2.50
N GLN A 369 8.41 -8.85 -2.92
CA GLN A 369 8.78 -10.18 -2.41
C GLN A 369 7.61 -11.20 -2.42
N GLY A 370 6.76 -11.13 -3.44
CA GLY A 370 5.61 -12.01 -3.59
C GLY A 370 4.38 -11.65 -2.76
N THR A 371 4.46 -10.60 -1.95
CA THR A 371 3.36 -10.08 -1.13
C THR A 371 2.81 -8.80 -1.76
N ARG A 372 1.48 -8.63 -1.69
CA ARG A 372 0.83 -7.38 -2.12
C ARG A 372 1.31 -6.22 -1.26
N THR A 373 1.70 -5.12 -1.91
CA THR A 373 1.84 -3.83 -1.23
C THR A 373 0.53 -3.07 -1.36
N MET A 374 0.01 -2.57 -0.25
CA MET A 374 -1.30 -1.92 -0.19
C MET A 374 -1.20 -0.60 0.57
N SER A 375 -2.24 0.22 0.54
CA SER A 375 -2.16 1.58 1.09
C SER A 375 -1.81 1.62 2.56
N THR A 376 -2.08 0.54 3.27
CA THR A 376 -1.82 0.41 4.69
C THR A 376 -0.34 0.45 5.01
N ASP A 377 0.52 0.08 4.05
CA ASP A 377 1.98 0.17 4.14
C ASP A 377 2.44 1.60 4.47
N TYR A 378 1.69 2.63 4.05
CA TYR A 378 1.98 4.04 4.41
C TYR A 378 1.97 4.29 5.91
N ILE A 379 1.03 3.66 6.61
CA ILE A 379 0.83 3.92 8.02
C ILE A 379 1.46 2.86 8.92
N THR A 380 1.82 1.69 8.36
CA THR A 380 2.54 0.64 9.09
C THR A 380 3.87 1.06 9.72
N SER A 381 4.56 2.04 9.14
CA SER A 381 5.84 2.55 9.67
C SER A 381 5.69 3.84 10.50
N SER A 382 4.49 4.42 10.56
CA SER A 382 4.24 5.73 11.17
C SER A 382 3.46 5.65 12.49
N THR A 383 2.75 4.55 12.77
CA THR A 383 1.71 4.49 13.81
C THR A 383 2.19 4.50 15.26
N GLU A 384 3.46 4.23 15.52
CA GLU A 384 4.01 4.20 16.88
C GLU A 384 4.26 5.59 17.50
N ASN A 385 4.29 6.67 16.70
CA ASN A 385 4.49 8.05 17.20
C ASN A 385 3.80 9.16 16.36
N SER A 386 2.82 8.81 15.53
CA SER A 386 2.23 9.69 14.50
C SER A 386 1.02 10.53 14.93
N GLY A 387 0.51 10.33 16.15
CA GLY A 387 -0.80 10.90 16.52
C GLY A 387 -1.98 10.30 15.74
N ILE A 388 -1.79 9.20 15.02
CA ILE A 388 -2.85 8.48 14.29
C ILE A 388 -3.57 7.51 15.22
N SER A 389 -4.88 7.65 15.33
CA SER A 389 -5.80 6.68 15.93
C SER A 389 -6.65 6.05 14.84
N ILE A 390 -6.98 4.77 14.98
CA ILE A 390 -7.76 4.02 13.98
C ILE A 390 -8.96 3.37 14.65
N ARG A 391 -10.13 3.48 14.00
CA ARG A 391 -11.37 2.86 14.43
C ARG A 391 -12.00 2.09 13.28
N THR A 392 -11.90 0.76 13.34
CA THR A 392 -12.51 -0.19 12.40
C THR A 392 -13.95 -0.52 12.81
N ASN A 393 -14.65 -1.31 11.99
CA ASN A 393 -16.01 -1.78 12.23
C ASN A 393 -17.00 -0.64 12.56
N THR A 394 -16.81 0.53 11.95
CA THR A 394 -17.56 1.75 12.28
C THR A 394 -17.97 2.48 11.00
N TYR A 395 -19.27 2.55 10.75
CA TYR A 395 -19.84 3.29 9.63
C TYR A 395 -19.85 4.79 9.92
N ILE A 396 -19.56 5.58 8.87
CA ILE A 396 -19.79 7.02 8.87
C ILE A 396 -21.25 7.29 8.51
N ASP A 397 -22.02 7.81 9.46
CA ASP A 397 -23.42 8.22 9.25
C ASP A 397 -23.46 9.47 8.37
N ARG A 398 -23.06 10.61 8.93
CA ARG A 398 -23.07 11.90 8.24
C ARG A 398 -22.08 12.88 8.87
N ILE A 399 -21.75 13.91 8.13
CA ILE A 399 -20.96 15.05 8.60
C ILE A 399 -21.84 15.96 9.44
N SER A 400 -21.34 16.38 10.59
CA SER A 400 -21.95 17.42 11.42
C SER A 400 -21.47 18.79 10.94
N LEU A 401 -22.39 19.67 10.60
CA LEU A 401 -22.11 21.04 10.19
C LEU A 401 -22.47 22.02 11.31
N GLU A 402 -21.70 23.10 11.42
CA GLU A 402 -22.01 24.27 12.23
C GLU A 402 -21.77 25.55 11.43
N LYS A 403 -22.37 26.66 11.87
CA LYS A 403 -22.05 27.98 11.30
C LYS A 403 -20.90 28.59 12.09
N ASN A 404 -19.88 29.08 11.41
CA ASN A 404 -18.82 29.85 12.03
C ASN A 404 -19.31 31.26 12.40
N LYS A 405 -18.46 32.08 13.05
CA LYS A 405 -18.82 33.46 13.47
C LYS A 405 -19.25 34.36 12.31
N ALA A 406 -18.77 34.10 11.10
CA ALA A 406 -19.13 34.83 9.88
C ALA A 406 -20.40 34.28 9.18
N GLY A 407 -21.05 33.27 9.77
CA GLY A 407 -22.26 32.65 9.22
C GLY A 407 -22.02 31.59 8.14
N ALA A 408 -20.76 31.34 7.74
CA ALA A 408 -20.40 30.31 6.77
C ALA A 408 -20.42 28.92 7.41
N LEU A 409 -20.83 27.90 6.64
CA LEU A 409 -20.86 26.52 7.11
C LEU A 409 -19.45 25.96 7.28
N ARG A 410 -19.27 25.17 8.34
CA ARG A 410 -18.03 24.47 8.68
C ARG A 410 -18.34 23.04 9.10
N ALA A 411 -17.54 22.08 8.66
CA ALA A 411 -17.60 20.73 9.21
C ALA A 411 -17.01 20.71 10.63
N LYS A 412 -17.83 20.27 11.58
CA LYS A 412 -17.52 20.16 13.01
C LYS A 412 -16.92 18.81 13.37
N GLY A 413 -17.30 17.77 12.63
CA GLY A 413 -17.02 16.39 12.97
C GLY A 413 -17.96 15.43 12.26
N VAL A 414 -18.03 14.20 12.75
CA VAL A 414 -18.69 13.08 12.08
C VAL A 414 -19.55 12.29 13.06
N PHE A 415 -20.79 12.00 12.68
CA PHE A 415 -21.63 11.02 13.36
C PHE A 415 -21.28 9.63 12.87
N LEU A 416 -21.15 8.69 13.80
CA LEU A 416 -20.69 7.34 13.57
C LEU A 416 -21.74 6.34 14.07
N GLN A 417 -21.76 5.16 13.45
CA GLN A 417 -22.55 4.01 13.89
C GLN A 417 -21.67 2.76 13.82
N ASP A 418 -21.49 2.05 14.93
CA ASP A 418 -20.75 0.78 14.90
C ASP A 418 -21.61 -0.39 14.38
N THR A 419 -21.01 -1.57 14.25
CA THR A 419 -21.69 -2.79 13.79
C THR A 419 -22.79 -3.29 14.73
N THR A 420 -22.86 -2.82 15.98
CA THR A 420 -23.94 -3.13 16.93
C THR A 420 -25.12 -2.16 16.82
N GLY A 421 -24.96 -1.09 16.02
CA GLY A 421 -25.92 0.00 15.90
C GLY A 421 -25.72 1.12 16.92
N GLN A 422 -24.69 1.06 17.76
CA GLN A 422 -24.39 2.12 18.71
C GLN A 422 -23.90 3.36 17.98
N LYS A 423 -24.54 4.49 18.26
CA LYS A 423 -24.22 5.79 17.66
C LYS A 423 -23.23 6.55 18.52
N SER A 424 -22.26 7.20 17.87
CA SER A 424 -21.30 8.08 18.53
C SER A 424 -20.98 9.30 17.66
N PHE A 425 -20.24 10.26 18.21
CA PHE A 425 -19.85 11.48 17.52
C PHE A 425 -18.38 11.77 17.79
N VAL A 426 -17.63 12.10 16.73
CA VAL A 426 -16.24 12.55 16.86
C VAL A 426 -16.11 13.96 16.30
N LYS A 427 -15.47 14.84 17.05
CA LYS A 427 -15.18 16.21 16.64
C LYS A 427 -13.85 16.29 15.90
N ALA A 428 -13.82 17.01 14.78
CA ALA A 428 -12.59 17.40 14.11
C ALA A 428 -12.28 18.86 14.44
N ARG A 429 -11.07 19.15 14.96
CA ARG A 429 -10.68 20.53 15.28
C ARG A 429 -10.34 21.33 14.03
N LYS A 430 -9.60 20.72 13.10
CA LYS A 430 -9.08 21.35 11.89
C LYS A 430 -9.96 21.07 10.68
N GLU A 431 -10.10 19.81 10.29
CA GLU A 431 -10.73 19.43 9.03
C GLU A 431 -11.27 17.99 9.09
N VAL A 432 -12.33 17.72 8.32
CA VAL A 432 -12.81 16.37 7.99
C VAL A 432 -12.42 16.06 6.54
N ILE A 433 -11.80 14.91 6.30
CA ILE A 433 -11.38 14.46 4.98
C ILE A 433 -12.12 13.16 4.65
N ILE A 434 -12.96 13.19 3.62
CA ILE A 434 -13.68 12.01 3.15
C ILE A 434 -12.80 11.27 2.13
N SER A 435 -12.52 9.99 2.41
CA SER A 435 -11.75 9.09 1.54
C SER A 435 -12.49 7.75 1.35
N ALA A 436 -13.81 7.81 1.18
CA ALA A 436 -14.70 6.64 1.12
C ALA A 436 -14.90 6.10 -0.32
N GLY A 437 -14.12 6.62 -1.27
CA GLY A 437 -14.13 6.21 -2.66
C GLY A 437 -15.36 6.65 -3.44
N THR A 438 -15.39 6.32 -4.73
CA THR A 438 -16.38 6.81 -5.69
C THR A 438 -17.84 6.53 -5.32
N TYR A 439 -18.14 5.45 -4.60
CA TYR A 439 -19.51 5.16 -4.17
C TYR A 439 -19.81 5.68 -2.76
N GLY A 440 -18.85 5.58 -1.82
CA GLY A 440 -19.06 5.94 -0.43
C GLY A 440 -19.04 7.45 -0.18
N SER A 441 -18.12 8.18 -0.82
CA SER A 441 -17.96 9.62 -0.63
C SER A 441 -19.19 10.45 -0.98
N PRO A 442 -19.84 10.28 -2.16
CA PRO A 442 -21.09 10.98 -2.44
C PRO A 442 -22.22 10.54 -1.50
N ALA A 443 -22.27 9.27 -1.10
CA ALA A 443 -23.32 8.78 -0.18
C ALA A 443 -23.24 9.46 1.20
N ILE A 444 -22.03 9.67 1.73
CA ILE A 444 -21.80 10.42 2.98
C ILE A 444 -22.25 11.87 2.82
N LEU A 445 -21.89 12.54 1.72
CA LEU A 445 -22.31 13.92 1.45
C LEU A 445 -23.83 14.04 1.37
N LEU A 446 -24.49 13.15 0.61
CA LEU A 446 -25.94 13.13 0.47
C LEU A 446 -26.65 12.93 1.82
N ARG A 447 -26.18 11.99 2.66
CA ARG A 447 -26.72 11.78 4.03
C ARG A 447 -26.50 12.98 4.95
N SER A 448 -25.50 13.80 4.64
CA SER A 448 -25.19 15.05 5.36
C SER A 448 -26.02 16.25 4.90
N GLY A 449 -26.94 16.05 3.96
CA GLY A 449 -27.76 17.12 3.38
C GLY A 449 -27.01 17.94 2.32
N ILE A 450 -25.92 17.42 1.77
CA ILE A 450 -25.07 18.08 0.79
C ILE A 450 -25.29 17.38 -0.55
N GLY A 451 -26.03 18.01 -1.45
CA GLY A 451 -26.42 17.41 -2.73
C GLY A 451 -27.52 18.20 -3.42
N ALA A 452 -28.09 17.67 -4.50
CA ALA A 452 -29.26 18.27 -5.14
C ALA A 452 -30.41 18.37 -4.12
N LYS A 453 -30.85 19.60 -3.81
CA LYS A 453 -31.83 19.87 -2.74
C LYS A 453 -33.06 18.96 -2.83
N GLN A 454 -33.65 18.85 -4.02
CA GLN A 454 -34.86 18.04 -4.22
C GLN A 454 -34.63 16.54 -4.04
N GLU A 455 -33.44 16.02 -4.35
CA GLU A 455 -33.12 14.59 -4.19
C GLU A 455 -32.89 14.25 -2.71
N VAL A 456 -32.19 15.12 -2.00
CA VAL A 456 -31.92 14.99 -0.56
C VAL A 456 -33.23 15.10 0.26
N GLU A 457 -34.07 16.10 -0.03
CA GLU A 457 -35.32 16.32 0.71
C GLU A 457 -36.34 15.20 0.52
N LYS A 458 -36.36 14.52 -0.63
CA LYS A 458 -37.21 13.34 -0.89
C LYS A 458 -36.93 12.17 0.07
N LEU A 459 -35.74 12.12 0.65
CA LEU A 459 -35.32 11.08 1.60
C LEU A 459 -35.60 11.49 3.06
N GLY A 460 -36.28 12.62 3.28
CA GLY A 460 -36.53 13.17 4.61
C GLY A 460 -35.29 13.79 5.26
N ILE A 461 -34.24 14.07 4.48
CA ILE A 461 -33.00 14.71 4.94
C ILE A 461 -33.11 16.21 4.73
N GLN A 462 -32.76 17.00 5.73
CA GLN A 462 -32.72 18.45 5.59
C GLN A 462 -31.55 18.87 4.69
N SER A 463 -31.85 19.55 3.58
CA SER A 463 -30.82 20.14 2.71
C SER A 463 -30.04 21.24 3.46
N GLN A 464 -28.71 21.12 3.43
CA GLN A 464 -27.75 22.06 4.03
C GLN A 464 -27.10 22.92 2.94
N VAL A 465 -26.70 22.30 1.84
CA VAL A 465 -26.08 22.96 0.67
C VAL A 465 -26.62 22.30 -0.60
N ASP A 466 -27.12 23.12 -1.51
CA ASP A 466 -27.57 22.66 -2.84
C ASP A 466 -26.36 22.51 -3.76
N LEU A 467 -25.81 21.29 -3.82
CA LEU A 467 -24.70 20.90 -4.69
C LEU A 467 -25.15 19.78 -5.63
N PRO A 468 -25.79 20.09 -6.76
CA PRO A 468 -26.41 19.08 -7.62
C PRO A 468 -25.42 18.13 -8.29
N GLY A 469 -24.13 18.45 -8.27
CA GLY A 469 -23.06 17.58 -8.77
C GLY A 469 -22.76 16.35 -7.90
N VAL A 470 -23.15 16.35 -6.62
CA VAL A 470 -22.84 15.24 -5.71
C VAL A 470 -23.50 13.95 -6.20
N GLY A 471 -22.68 12.92 -6.41
CA GLY A 471 -23.11 11.62 -6.93
C GLY A 471 -23.23 11.56 -8.44
N LYS A 472 -23.12 12.67 -9.18
CA LYS A 472 -23.23 12.69 -10.65
C LYS A 472 -21.88 12.45 -11.32
N ASN A 473 -21.81 12.40 -12.65
CA ASN A 473 -20.57 12.21 -13.40
C ASN A 473 -19.83 10.89 -13.06
N LEU A 474 -20.58 9.84 -12.69
CA LEU A 474 -19.99 8.53 -12.46
C LEU A 474 -19.45 7.98 -13.78
N MET A 475 -18.18 7.61 -13.78
CA MET A 475 -17.47 6.97 -14.89
C MET A 475 -16.84 5.68 -14.38
N ASP A 476 -16.63 4.70 -15.26
CA ASP A 476 -15.86 3.48 -15.00
C ASP A 476 -15.42 2.88 -16.35
N HIS A 477 -14.36 2.07 -16.35
CA HIS A 477 -13.94 1.35 -17.53
C HIS A 477 -14.69 0.01 -17.64
N LEU A 478 -15.17 -0.28 -18.83
CA LEU A 478 -15.70 -1.60 -19.15
C LEU A 478 -14.62 -2.48 -19.75
N VAL A 479 -14.71 -3.78 -19.46
CA VAL A 479 -13.83 -4.80 -19.99
C VAL A 479 -14.63 -5.98 -20.54
N VAL A 480 -14.18 -6.55 -21.66
CA VAL A 480 -14.64 -7.84 -22.19
C VAL A 480 -13.47 -8.81 -22.24
N LEU A 481 -13.61 -9.98 -21.62
CA LEU A 481 -12.64 -11.07 -21.71
C LEU A 481 -13.07 -12.08 -22.77
N SER A 482 -12.32 -12.15 -23.86
CA SER A 482 -12.49 -13.14 -24.92
C SER A 482 -11.49 -14.27 -24.72
N PHE A 483 -11.99 -15.47 -24.41
CA PHE A 483 -11.13 -16.63 -24.11
C PHE A 483 -10.78 -17.42 -25.37
N TYR A 484 -9.53 -17.88 -25.46
CA TYR A 484 -9.00 -18.67 -26.56
C TYR A 484 -8.29 -19.93 -26.04
N GLU A 485 -8.48 -21.04 -26.75
CA GLU A 485 -7.73 -22.30 -26.53
C GLU A 485 -6.35 -22.18 -27.17
N VAL A 486 -5.33 -22.81 -26.57
CA VAL A 486 -3.98 -22.93 -27.14
C VAL A 486 -3.57 -24.37 -27.37
N SER A 487 -2.76 -24.61 -28.40
CA SER A 487 -2.38 -25.95 -28.87
C SER A 487 -1.25 -26.63 -28.10
N LYS A 488 -0.49 -25.87 -27.31
CA LYS A 488 0.68 -26.38 -26.57
C LYS A 488 0.41 -26.39 -25.06
N PRO A 489 0.84 -27.45 -24.35
CA PRO A 489 0.74 -27.49 -22.90
C PRO A 489 1.64 -26.42 -22.25
N ALA A 490 1.22 -25.96 -21.07
CA ALA A 490 1.95 -25.02 -20.22
C ALA A 490 2.33 -23.67 -20.87
N LEU A 491 1.64 -23.25 -21.93
CA LEU A 491 1.68 -21.84 -22.39
C LEU A 491 0.89 -20.91 -21.47
N THR A 492 0.01 -21.48 -20.67
CA THR A 492 -0.76 -20.81 -19.61
C THR A 492 -0.52 -21.54 -18.29
N ASN A 493 -0.80 -20.84 -17.21
CA ASN A 493 -0.68 -21.27 -15.82
C ASN A 493 -1.90 -22.08 -15.35
N ASP A 494 -2.76 -22.57 -16.25
CA ASP A 494 -3.92 -23.40 -15.89
C ASP A 494 -3.49 -24.66 -15.12
N HIS A 495 -2.37 -25.26 -15.50
CA HIS A 495 -1.82 -26.43 -14.83
C HIS A 495 -1.38 -26.18 -13.38
N LEU A 496 -1.11 -24.92 -13.02
CA LEU A 496 -0.74 -24.52 -11.66
C LEU A 496 -1.97 -24.42 -10.74
N ILE A 497 -3.20 -24.46 -11.27
CA ILE A 497 -4.42 -24.25 -10.49
C ILE A 497 -5.50 -25.29 -10.80
N TRP A 498 -5.89 -25.43 -12.07
CA TRP A 498 -7.07 -26.18 -12.48
C TRP A 498 -6.81 -27.66 -12.77
N HIS A 499 -5.55 -28.04 -13.04
CA HIS A 499 -5.18 -29.43 -13.30
C HIS A 499 -4.89 -30.20 -12.00
N PRO A 500 -4.99 -31.54 -11.99
CA PRO A 500 -4.87 -32.34 -10.78
C PRO A 500 -3.61 -32.04 -9.95
N GLY A 501 -3.81 -31.64 -8.69
CA GLY A 501 -2.73 -31.30 -7.74
C GLY A 501 -1.99 -29.99 -8.02
N GLY A 502 -2.37 -29.22 -9.06
CA GLY A 502 -1.75 -27.94 -9.39
C GLY A 502 -1.87 -26.92 -8.26
N LYS A 503 -3.11 -26.65 -7.83
CA LYS A 503 -3.40 -25.68 -6.76
C LYS A 503 -2.65 -25.99 -5.46
N ASP A 504 -2.64 -27.25 -5.04
CA ASP A 504 -2.00 -27.67 -3.79
C ASP A 504 -0.49 -27.46 -3.85
N LYS A 505 0.15 -27.79 -4.99
CA LYS A 505 1.59 -27.54 -5.22
C LYS A 505 1.91 -26.06 -5.24
N SER A 506 1.12 -25.26 -5.96
CA SER A 506 1.30 -23.81 -6.02
C SER A 506 1.15 -23.15 -4.65
N LEU A 507 0.21 -23.64 -3.83
CA LEU A 507 0.02 -23.15 -2.47
C LEU A 507 1.17 -23.57 -1.55
N ALA A 508 1.64 -24.82 -1.66
CA ALA A 508 2.81 -25.30 -0.93
C ALA A 508 4.06 -24.45 -1.27
N GLN A 509 4.31 -24.20 -2.56
CA GLN A 509 5.43 -23.34 -2.98
C GLN A 509 5.33 -21.95 -2.33
N TYR A 510 4.18 -21.28 -2.46
CA TYR A 510 3.99 -19.95 -1.89
C TYR A 510 4.17 -19.93 -0.37
N LYS A 511 3.72 -20.96 0.34
CA LYS A 511 3.92 -21.07 1.80
C LYS A 511 5.38 -21.28 2.20
N THR A 512 6.20 -21.89 1.34
CA THR A 512 7.60 -22.20 1.64
C THR A 512 8.51 -20.99 1.44
N ASP A 513 8.36 -20.25 0.35
CA ASP A 513 9.31 -19.17 0.00
C ASP A 513 8.64 -17.92 -0.60
N THR A 514 7.31 -17.84 -0.55
CA THR A 514 6.53 -16.70 -1.06
C THR A 514 6.68 -16.48 -2.58
N THR A 515 7.08 -17.52 -3.32
CA THR A 515 7.20 -17.49 -4.79
C THR A 515 6.06 -18.24 -5.50
N GLY A 516 6.13 -18.31 -6.83
CA GLY A 516 5.20 -19.11 -7.64
C GLY A 516 3.88 -18.39 -7.92
N PHE A 517 2.85 -19.16 -8.31
CA PHE A 517 1.60 -18.62 -8.85
C PHE A 517 0.93 -17.57 -7.95
N PHE A 518 0.90 -17.80 -6.64
CA PHE A 518 0.20 -16.91 -5.71
C PHE A 518 0.93 -15.60 -5.44
N SER A 519 2.22 -15.52 -5.80
CA SER A 519 3.09 -14.36 -5.57
C SER A 519 2.82 -13.18 -6.50
N GLN A 520 2.02 -13.37 -7.56
CA GLN A 520 1.66 -12.32 -8.51
C GLN A 520 0.25 -12.56 -9.06
N PHE A 521 -0.45 -11.47 -9.39
CA PHE A 521 -1.72 -11.63 -10.11
C PHE A 521 -1.45 -12.15 -11.54
N PRO A 522 -2.15 -13.17 -12.05
CA PRO A 522 -1.84 -13.86 -13.31
C PRO A 522 -2.29 -13.06 -14.56
N PHE A 523 -1.83 -11.82 -14.67
CA PHE A 523 -1.95 -10.99 -15.87
C PHE A 523 -0.63 -11.00 -16.64
N GLY A 524 -0.71 -11.15 -17.94
CA GLY A 524 0.44 -11.21 -18.83
C GLY A 524 0.88 -9.84 -19.31
N THR A 525 0.90 -9.68 -20.63
CA THR A 525 1.36 -8.45 -21.29
C THR A 525 0.21 -7.46 -21.44
N PHE A 526 0.53 -6.18 -21.31
CA PHE A 526 -0.38 -5.06 -21.50
C PHE A 526 -0.02 -4.33 -22.79
N ALA A 527 -1.03 -3.86 -23.51
CA ALA A 527 -0.86 -3.07 -24.71
C ALA A 527 -1.92 -1.96 -24.78
N PHE A 528 -1.57 -0.87 -25.46
CA PHE A 528 -2.43 0.28 -25.64
C PHE A 528 -2.58 0.57 -27.12
N ALA A 529 -3.75 1.04 -27.54
CA ALA A 529 -3.95 1.44 -28.93
C ALA A 529 -4.92 2.61 -29.10
N ARG A 530 -4.61 3.45 -30.10
CA ARG A 530 -5.61 4.29 -30.77
C ARG A 530 -6.27 3.55 -31.92
N LEU A 531 -7.46 4.02 -32.28
CA LEU A 531 -8.38 3.37 -33.21
C LEU A 531 -8.86 4.33 -34.31
N ASP A 532 -8.34 5.56 -34.42
CA ASP A 532 -8.84 6.58 -35.36
C ASP A 532 -8.93 6.08 -36.81
N SER A 533 -7.87 5.47 -37.32
CA SER A 533 -7.82 4.93 -38.68
C SER A 533 -8.74 3.72 -38.88
N ARG A 534 -9.09 3.03 -37.79
CA ARG A 534 -9.98 1.88 -37.79
C ARG A 534 -11.45 2.29 -37.66
N LEU A 535 -11.70 3.52 -37.24
CA LEU A 535 -13.01 4.14 -37.08
C LEU A 535 -13.33 5.13 -38.21
N SER A 536 -12.40 5.39 -39.14
CA SER A 536 -12.56 6.39 -40.19
C SER A 536 -13.66 6.06 -41.20
N ASP A 537 -14.06 4.80 -41.29
CA ASP A 537 -15.19 4.33 -42.11
C ASP A 537 -16.56 4.60 -41.46
N SER A 538 -16.61 4.85 -40.15
CA SER A 538 -17.84 5.01 -39.41
C SER A 538 -18.44 6.41 -39.59
N HIS A 539 -19.67 6.46 -40.10
CA HIS A 539 -20.43 7.70 -40.16
C HIS A 539 -20.58 8.33 -38.76
N LEU A 540 -20.92 7.51 -37.74
CA LEU A 540 -21.12 7.98 -36.36
C LEU A 540 -19.85 8.65 -35.80
N TRP A 541 -18.68 8.04 -36.02
CA TRP A 541 -17.39 8.63 -35.62
C TRP A 541 -17.13 9.97 -36.32
N ASN A 542 -17.37 10.04 -37.62
CA ASN A 542 -17.07 11.22 -38.44
C ASN A 542 -18.06 12.37 -38.19
N SER A 543 -19.32 12.07 -37.87
CA SER A 543 -20.35 13.09 -37.59
C SER A 543 -20.40 13.55 -36.13
N ALA A 544 -19.70 12.85 -35.22
CA ALA A 544 -19.69 13.20 -33.82
C ALA A 544 -19.01 14.55 -33.54
N SER A 545 -19.52 15.28 -32.54
CA SER A 545 -18.92 16.55 -32.11
C SER A 545 -17.51 16.33 -31.55
N ARG A 546 -16.60 17.25 -31.88
CA ARG A 546 -15.20 17.22 -31.46
C ARG A 546 -14.76 18.59 -30.96
N VAL A 547 -13.92 18.60 -29.95
CA VAL A 547 -13.16 19.80 -29.56
C VAL A 547 -11.90 19.87 -30.41
N LYS A 548 -11.48 21.07 -30.81
CA LYS A 548 -10.28 21.24 -31.63
C LYS A 548 -9.06 20.58 -30.97
N GLY A 549 -8.42 19.65 -31.69
CA GLY A 549 -7.25 18.91 -31.21
C GLY A 549 -7.56 17.61 -30.48
N LEU A 550 -8.85 17.31 -30.24
CA LEU A 550 -9.32 16.06 -29.62
C LEU A 550 -10.20 15.28 -30.61
N ASP A 551 -10.25 13.97 -30.43
CA ASP A 551 -11.18 13.08 -31.12
C ASP A 551 -12.60 13.12 -30.48
N PRO A 552 -13.60 12.40 -31.04
CA PRO A 552 -14.95 12.34 -30.48
C PRO A 552 -15.07 11.82 -29.06
N MET A 553 -14.06 11.07 -28.58
CA MET A 553 -14.01 10.57 -27.20
C MET A 553 -13.36 11.59 -26.26
N GLY A 554 -12.94 12.75 -26.77
CA GLY A 554 -12.27 13.78 -25.99
C GLY A 554 -10.79 13.46 -25.73
N LEU A 555 -10.20 12.59 -26.54
CA LEU A 555 -8.81 12.18 -26.38
C LEU A 555 -7.90 12.83 -27.42
N SER A 556 -6.68 13.17 -27.00
CA SER A 556 -5.63 13.68 -27.88
C SER A 556 -4.92 12.53 -28.61
N PRO A 557 -4.15 12.81 -29.68
CA PRO A 557 -3.39 11.78 -30.40
C PRO A 557 -2.38 10.98 -29.55
N THR A 558 -2.05 11.43 -28.34
CA THR A 558 -1.13 10.72 -27.42
C THR A 558 -1.84 9.76 -26.47
N GLN A 559 -3.17 9.82 -26.37
CA GLN A 559 -3.96 9.00 -25.45
C GLN A 559 -4.56 7.79 -26.18
N PRO A 560 -4.53 6.58 -25.60
CA PRO A 560 -5.16 5.40 -26.21
C PRO A 560 -6.68 5.40 -26.01
N HIS A 561 -7.41 4.75 -26.92
CA HIS A 561 -8.84 4.46 -26.74
C HIS A 561 -9.08 3.17 -25.94
N VAL A 562 -8.12 2.24 -26.02
CA VAL A 562 -8.27 0.89 -25.48
C VAL A 562 -6.97 0.40 -24.87
N GLU A 563 -7.12 -0.39 -23.81
CA GLU A 563 -6.08 -1.27 -23.28
C GLU A 563 -6.42 -2.72 -23.62
N PHE A 564 -5.39 -3.47 -23.99
CA PHE A 564 -5.44 -4.91 -24.12
C PHE A 564 -4.53 -5.53 -23.08
N TRP A 565 -5.00 -6.59 -22.43
CA TRP A 565 -4.13 -7.43 -21.62
C TRP A 565 -4.56 -8.89 -21.73
N ASN A 566 -3.62 -9.81 -21.58
CA ASN A 566 -3.94 -11.22 -21.57
C ASN A 566 -3.93 -11.81 -20.15
N THR A 567 -4.80 -12.75 -19.85
CA THR A 567 -4.63 -13.57 -18.64
C THR A 567 -3.52 -14.60 -18.87
N GLU A 568 -2.82 -14.98 -17.82
CA GLU A 568 -1.89 -16.11 -17.84
C GLU A 568 -2.56 -17.39 -17.33
N CYS A 569 -3.71 -17.28 -16.68
CA CYS A 569 -4.50 -18.40 -16.19
C CYS A 569 -5.98 -18.13 -16.47
N TYR A 570 -6.77 -19.18 -16.70
CA TYR A 570 -8.22 -19.05 -16.79
C TYR A 570 -8.75 -18.50 -15.45
N SER A 571 -9.34 -17.30 -15.48
CA SER A 571 -9.90 -16.68 -14.29
C SER A 571 -11.42 -16.92 -14.22
N PRO A 572 -11.94 -17.42 -13.08
CA PRO A 572 -13.34 -17.77 -12.94
C PRO A 572 -14.29 -16.56 -12.89
N LYS A 573 -13.78 -15.33 -12.82
CA LYS A 573 -14.55 -14.09 -12.62
C LYS A 573 -15.74 -13.96 -13.60
N TYR A 574 -15.61 -14.48 -14.81
CA TYR A 574 -16.61 -14.28 -15.86
C TYR A 574 -17.49 -15.49 -16.11
N MET A 575 -16.97 -16.71 -16.05
CA MET A 575 -17.73 -17.93 -16.39
C MET A 575 -17.21 -19.15 -15.62
N PHE A 576 -17.78 -19.38 -14.44
CA PHE A 576 -17.49 -20.48 -13.49
C PHE A 576 -17.79 -21.91 -14.02
N ARG A 577 -17.91 -22.11 -15.34
CA ARG A 577 -18.46 -23.35 -15.91
C ARG A 577 -17.60 -24.02 -16.97
N ASP A 578 -16.54 -23.38 -17.44
CA ASP A 578 -15.73 -23.87 -18.57
C ASP A 578 -14.24 -23.91 -18.23
N PHE A 579 -13.86 -24.46 -17.07
CA PHE A 579 -12.45 -24.60 -16.71
C PHE A 579 -11.75 -25.53 -17.72
N PRO A 580 -10.54 -25.18 -18.22
CA PRO A 580 -9.78 -26.07 -19.07
C PRO A 580 -9.51 -27.40 -18.34
N PRO A 581 -10.07 -28.53 -18.79
CA PRO A 581 -9.82 -29.83 -18.16
C PRO A 581 -8.37 -30.26 -18.36
N ASP A 582 -7.98 -31.39 -17.77
CA ASP A 582 -6.62 -31.92 -17.90
C ASP A 582 -6.18 -32.01 -19.37
N GLY A 583 -4.97 -31.51 -19.65
CA GLY A 583 -4.42 -31.40 -21.01
C GLY A 583 -4.96 -30.25 -21.87
N LYS A 584 -5.89 -29.41 -21.37
CA LYS A 584 -6.39 -28.20 -22.06
C LYS A 584 -5.91 -26.93 -21.36
N TYR A 585 -5.69 -25.90 -22.17
CA TYR A 585 -5.07 -24.64 -21.77
C TYR A 585 -5.77 -23.49 -22.48
N ALA A 586 -6.08 -22.42 -21.75
CA ALA A 586 -6.77 -21.26 -22.29
C ALA A 586 -6.32 -19.95 -21.64
N PHE A 587 -6.37 -18.87 -22.40
CA PHE A 587 -6.14 -17.52 -21.90
C PHE A 587 -7.26 -16.60 -22.39
N ALA A 588 -7.49 -15.48 -21.70
CA ALA A 588 -8.34 -14.42 -22.21
C ALA A 588 -7.49 -13.31 -22.82
N MET A 589 -7.94 -12.75 -23.95
CA MET A 589 -7.64 -11.37 -24.30
C MET A 589 -8.73 -10.49 -23.69
N ALA A 590 -8.34 -9.64 -22.74
CA ALA A 590 -9.16 -8.57 -22.24
C ALA A 590 -9.06 -7.36 -23.18
N THR A 591 -10.21 -6.77 -23.49
CA THR A 591 -10.31 -5.44 -24.10
C THR A 591 -10.94 -4.52 -23.07
N GLU A 592 -10.18 -3.55 -22.59
CA GLU A 592 -10.67 -2.49 -21.71
C GLU A 592 -10.86 -1.21 -22.52
N PHE A 593 -12.03 -0.58 -22.35
CA PHE A 593 -12.44 0.62 -23.05
C PHE A 593 -12.22 1.86 -22.19
N PHE A 594 -11.47 2.83 -22.72
CA PHE A 594 -11.16 4.09 -22.07
C PHE A 594 -12.03 5.24 -22.56
N ALA A 595 -12.12 6.28 -21.73
CA ALA A 595 -12.84 7.52 -22.00
C ALA A 595 -14.31 7.32 -22.43
N PRO A 596 -15.12 6.55 -21.66
CA PRO A 596 -16.54 6.45 -21.94
C PRO A 596 -17.19 7.83 -21.95
N ARG A 597 -18.15 8.04 -22.84
CA ARG A 597 -18.97 9.26 -22.90
C ARG A 597 -20.20 9.15 -22.01
N SER A 598 -20.70 7.94 -21.79
CA SER A 598 -21.77 7.66 -20.84
C SER A 598 -21.43 8.19 -19.44
N ARG A 599 -22.44 8.72 -18.73
CA ARG A 599 -22.30 9.26 -17.38
C ARG A 599 -23.40 8.73 -16.47
N GLY A 600 -22.98 8.04 -15.42
CA GLY A 600 -23.86 7.51 -14.41
C GLY A 600 -24.06 8.44 -13.22
N GLU A 601 -24.66 7.87 -12.18
CA GLU A 601 -24.83 8.50 -10.88
C GLU A 601 -24.82 7.49 -9.72
N VAL A 602 -24.54 8.03 -8.53
CA VAL A 602 -24.69 7.39 -7.22
C VAL A 602 -25.74 8.19 -6.44
N SER A 603 -26.76 7.52 -5.93
CA SER A 603 -27.80 8.11 -5.10
C SER A 603 -28.07 7.26 -3.87
N LEU A 604 -28.84 7.78 -2.93
CA LEU A 604 -29.17 7.06 -1.71
C LEU A 604 -30.46 6.26 -1.89
N LYS A 605 -30.43 5.03 -1.38
CA LYS A 605 -31.64 4.21 -1.19
C LYS A 605 -32.41 4.66 0.06
N SER A 606 -31.69 4.96 1.13
CA SER A 606 -32.24 5.41 2.42
C SER A 606 -31.21 6.29 3.17
N SER A 607 -31.59 6.78 4.34
CA SER A 607 -30.69 7.49 5.26
C SER A 607 -29.90 6.55 6.20
N ASP A 608 -30.08 5.22 6.10
CA ASP A 608 -29.31 4.25 6.88
C ASP A 608 -27.87 4.16 6.34
N PRO A 609 -26.85 4.42 7.17
CA PRO A 609 -25.47 4.39 6.72
C PRO A 609 -24.90 2.99 6.49
N THR A 610 -25.62 1.94 6.90
CA THR A 610 -25.24 0.54 6.67
C THR A 610 -25.75 0.01 5.34
N GLU A 611 -26.70 0.70 4.69
CA GLU A 611 -27.20 0.33 3.37
C GLU A 611 -26.28 0.86 2.25
N ASN A 612 -26.03 0.01 1.26
CA ASN A 612 -25.31 0.41 0.05
C ASN A 612 -26.09 1.48 -0.73
N PRO A 613 -25.40 2.44 -1.37
CA PRO A 613 -26.04 3.39 -2.25
C PRO A 613 -26.58 2.69 -3.51
N ILE A 614 -27.51 3.37 -4.19
CA ILE A 614 -27.94 3.01 -5.53
C ILE A 614 -26.84 3.48 -6.50
N VAL A 615 -26.34 2.58 -7.33
CA VAL A 615 -25.27 2.87 -8.29
C VAL A 615 -25.75 2.56 -9.69
N ASN A 616 -25.89 3.58 -10.53
CA ASN A 616 -26.28 3.43 -11.92
C ASN A 616 -25.21 4.04 -12.83
N HIS A 617 -24.36 3.20 -13.42
CA HIS A 617 -23.30 3.63 -14.33
C HIS A 617 -23.81 4.10 -15.70
N ARG A 618 -25.02 3.66 -16.10
CA ARG A 618 -25.56 3.91 -17.44
C ARG A 618 -24.58 3.52 -18.57
N TYR A 619 -23.93 2.38 -18.39
CA TYR A 619 -22.94 1.86 -19.32
C TYR A 619 -23.44 1.84 -20.77
N LEU A 620 -22.61 2.32 -21.69
CA LEU A 620 -22.84 2.28 -23.14
C LEU A 620 -24.09 3.01 -23.64
N GLU A 621 -24.69 3.91 -22.84
CA GLU A 621 -25.85 4.72 -23.23
C GLU A 621 -25.51 5.68 -24.40
N ASP A 622 -24.27 6.19 -24.46
CA ASP A 622 -23.79 6.91 -25.65
C ASP A 622 -23.35 5.91 -26.74
N PRO A 623 -23.91 5.98 -27.97
CA PRO A 623 -23.64 5.01 -29.02
C PRO A 623 -22.17 5.01 -29.51
N LEU A 624 -21.40 6.08 -29.28
CA LEU A 624 -19.97 6.08 -29.58
C LEU A 624 -19.21 5.11 -28.69
N ASP A 625 -19.66 4.87 -27.45
CA ASP A 625 -19.00 3.94 -26.54
C ASP A 625 -19.04 2.52 -27.12
N MET A 626 -20.21 2.07 -27.59
CA MET A 626 -20.35 0.76 -28.24
C MET A 626 -19.52 0.67 -29.53
N LEU A 627 -19.47 1.74 -30.33
CA LEU A 627 -18.70 1.77 -31.57
C LEU A 627 -17.19 1.58 -31.31
N VAL A 628 -16.63 2.34 -30.37
CA VAL A 628 -15.20 2.27 -30.06
C VAL A 628 -14.86 0.94 -29.37
N PHE A 629 -15.72 0.49 -28.45
CA PHE A 629 -15.49 -0.74 -27.72
C PHE A 629 -15.52 -1.98 -28.63
N SER A 630 -16.50 -2.06 -29.54
CA SER A 630 -16.59 -3.16 -30.53
C SER A 630 -15.41 -3.18 -31.50
N GLU A 631 -14.88 -2.01 -31.91
CA GLU A 631 -13.65 -1.95 -32.71
C GLU A 631 -12.41 -2.43 -31.91
N GLY A 632 -12.36 -2.10 -30.62
CA GLY A 632 -11.36 -2.64 -29.70
C GLY A 632 -11.39 -4.17 -29.66
N CYS A 633 -12.57 -4.77 -29.45
CA CYS A 633 -12.71 -6.22 -29.41
C CYS A 633 -12.32 -6.89 -30.74
N ARG A 634 -12.68 -6.27 -31.87
CA ARG A 634 -12.28 -6.71 -33.21
C ARG A 634 -10.76 -6.72 -33.36
N MET A 635 -10.08 -5.66 -32.93
CA MET A 635 -8.62 -5.59 -32.95
C MET A 635 -7.97 -6.62 -32.00
N ALA A 636 -8.52 -6.84 -30.80
CA ALA A 636 -8.04 -7.86 -29.89
C ALA A 636 -8.10 -9.26 -30.50
N ASN A 637 -9.18 -9.59 -31.21
CA ASN A 637 -9.30 -10.86 -31.91
C ASN A 637 -8.31 -10.99 -33.08
N GLU A 638 -8.07 -9.91 -33.84
CA GLU A 638 -7.02 -9.91 -34.87
C GLU A 638 -5.63 -10.17 -34.25
N ILE A 639 -5.32 -9.56 -33.10
CA ILE A 639 -4.07 -9.81 -32.37
C ILE A 639 -3.97 -11.30 -31.96
N ALA A 640 -5.03 -11.86 -31.37
CA ALA A 640 -5.05 -13.26 -30.95
C ALA A 640 -4.92 -14.24 -32.13
N MET A 641 -5.68 -14.03 -33.21
CA MET A 641 -5.80 -15.00 -34.30
C MET A 641 -4.78 -14.83 -35.42
N LYS A 642 -4.28 -13.61 -35.65
CA LYS A 642 -3.40 -13.28 -36.78
C LYS A 642 -2.02 -12.78 -36.34
N GLY A 643 -1.81 -12.55 -35.04
CA GLY A 643 -0.54 -12.09 -34.50
C GLY A 643 0.61 -13.04 -34.84
N ALA A 644 1.78 -12.50 -35.14
CA ALA A 644 2.93 -13.29 -35.57
C ALA A 644 3.37 -14.34 -34.54
N GLY A 645 3.18 -14.07 -33.24
CA GLY A 645 3.49 -14.99 -32.15
C GLY A 645 2.33 -15.93 -31.76
N THR A 646 1.12 -15.68 -32.24
CA THR A 646 -0.12 -16.32 -31.73
C THR A 646 -0.84 -17.17 -32.79
N LYS A 647 -0.76 -16.82 -34.08
CA LYS A 647 -1.51 -17.46 -35.17
C LYS A 647 -1.34 -18.99 -35.28
N ASP A 648 -0.18 -19.52 -34.89
CA ASP A 648 0.15 -20.95 -35.01
C ASP A 648 -0.10 -21.72 -33.69
N ILE A 649 -0.46 -21.01 -32.61
CA ILE A 649 -0.71 -21.61 -31.28
C ILE A 649 -2.16 -21.43 -30.82
N VAL A 650 -2.83 -20.36 -31.24
CA VAL A 650 -4.22 -20.09 -30.88
C VAL A 650 -5.12 -20.96 -31.74
N MET A 651 -5.82 -21.84 -31.05
CA MET A 651 -6.65 -22.87 -31.63
C MET A 651 -8.00 -22.32 -32.07
N GLY A 652 -8.53 -21.34 -31.34
CA GLY A 652 -9.81 -20.65 -31.55
C GLY A 652 -10.45 -20.29 -30.20
N SER A 653 -11.73 -19.91 -30.21
CA SER A 653 -12.45 -19.52 -28.98
C SER A 653 -12.51 -20.62 -27.92
N TRP A 654 -12.56 -20.23 -26.66
CA TRP A 654 -12.81 -21.13 -25.53
C TRP A 654 -14.09 -20.76 -24.77
N PRO A 655 -14.97 -21.75 -24.51
CA PRO A 655 -15.06 -23.03 -25.20
C PRO A 655 -15.32 -22.82 -26.70
N ARG A 656 -15.03 -23.85 -27.50
CA ARG A 656 -15.11 -23.79 -28.97
C ARG A 656 -16.45 -23.33 -29.50
N SER A 657 -17.54 -23.63 -28.79
CA SER A 657 -18.91 -23.24 -29.14
C SER A 657 -19.14 -21.73 -29.21
N ARG A 658 -18.28 -20.89 -28.58
CA ARG A 658 -18.46 -19.44 -28.57
C ARG A 658 -18.13 -18.76 -29.91
N ASN A 659 -17.36 -19.40 -30.78
CA ASN A 659 -17.07 -18.97 -32.17
C ASN A 659 -16.57 -17.53 -32.42
N HIS A 660 -16.36 -16.68 -31.41
CA HIS A 660 -15.93 -15.28 -31.59
C HIS A 660 -14.59 -15.12 -32.34
N HIS A 661 -13.76 -16.16 -32.36
CA HIS A 661 -12.52 -16.19 -33.15
C HIS A 661 -12.76 -16.01 -34.66
N THR A 662 -13.97 -16.29 -35.16
CA THR A 662 -14.34 -16.09 -36.56
C THR A 662 -14.84 -14.68 -36.86
N PHE A 663 -15.06 -13.83 -35.86
CA PHE A 663 -15.63 -12.50 -36.06
C PHE A 663 -14.64 -11.57 -36.73
N THR A 664 -15.13 -10.81 -37.72
CA THR A 664 -14.37 -9.93 -38.59
C THR A 664 -14.91 -8.51 -38.68
N THR A 665 -16.15 -8.25 -38.24
CA THR A 665 -16.77 -6.91 -38.20
C THR A 665 -17.06 -6.44 -36.78
N ARG A 666 -17.34 -5.14 -36.59
CA ARG A 666 -17.68 -4.56 -35.27
C ARG A 666 -19.02 -5.08 -34.76
N GLU A 667 -19.98 -5.22 -35.66
CA GLU A 667 -21.38 -5.58 -35.36
C GLU A 667 -21.48 -6.99 -34.76
N GLU A 668 -20.59 -7.90 -35.16
CA GLU A 668 -20.51 -9.25 -34.59
C GLU A 668 -20.10 -9.24 -33.11
N TRP A 669 -19.37 -8.20 -32.64
CA TRP A 669 -18.96 -8.08 -31.23
C TRP A 669 -20.02 -7.49 -30.32
N VAL A 670 -21.01 -6.78 -30.87
CA VAL A 670 -22.04 -6.10 -30.06
C VAL A 670 -22.78 -7.07 -29.13
N PRO A 671 -23.30 -8.24 -29.58
CA PRO A 671 -23.97 -9.18 -28.67
C PRO A 671 -23.06 -9.71 -27.56
N ILE A 672 -21.77 -9.92 -27.84
CA ILE A 672 -20.80 -10.36 -26.82
C ILE A 672 -20.57 -9.25 -25.79
N ILE A 673 -20.46 -7.99 -26.23
CA ILE A 673 -20.31 -6.85 -25.33
C ILE A 673 -21.54 -6.74 -24.41
N ARG A 674 -22.77 -6.78 -24.96
CA ARG A 674 -23.99 -6.65 -24.15
C ARG A 674 -24.10 -7.77 -23.10
N SER A 675 -23.80 -9.00 -23.48
CA SER A 675 -23.92 -10.18 -22.60
C SER A 675 -22.76 -10.39 -21.63
N ASN A 676 -21.54 -9.97 -21.99
CA ASN A 676 -20.32 -10.33 -21.24
C ASN A 676 -19.47 -9.16 -20.74
N ALA A 677 -19.71 -7.92 -21.18
CA ALA A 677 -18.95 -6.78 -20.66
C ALA A 677 -19.20 -6.62 -19.15
N ASP A 678 -18.18 -6.19 -18.44
CA ASP A 678 -18.23 -6.00 -16.99
C ASP A 678 -17.36 -4.80 -16.60
N THR A 679 -17.48 -4.37 -15.35
CA THR A 679 -16.60 -3.34 -14.78
C THR A 679 -15.16 -3.86 -14.68
N CYS A 680 -14.20 -3.00 -15.05
CA CYS A 680 -12.80 -3.18 -14.74
C CYS A 680 -12.42 -2.64 -13.35
N TYR A 681 -13.43 -2.25 -12.56
CA TYR A 681 -13.30 -1.77 -11.19
C TYR A 681 -12.59 -0.42 -11.07
N HIS A 682 -12.79 0.49 -12.03
CA HIS A 682 -12.17 1.81 -12.11
C HIS A 682 -13.17 2.99 -11.95
N PRO A 683 -14.12 2.96 -10.99
CA PRO A 683 -15.12 4.01 -10.90
C PRO A 683 -14.51 5.33 -10.42
N ALA A 684 -14.93 6.46 -10.99
CA ALA A 684 -14.50 7.81 -10.58
C ALA A 684 -15.58 8.89 -10.80
N GLY A 685 -15.31 10.10 -10.30
CA GLY A 685 -15.96 11.35 -10.73
C GLY A 685 -17.22 11.82 -9.98
N THR A 686 -17.67 11.07 -8.98
CA THR A 686 -18.91 11.34 -8.22
C THR A 686 -18.87 12.52 -7.28
N CYS A 687 -17.68 13.05 -7.00
CA CYS A 687 -17.46 14.27 -6.24
C CYS A 687 -16.49 15.16 -7.02
N LYS A 688 -16.68 15.33 -8.33
CA LYS A 688 -15.66 15.97 -9.19
C LYS A 688 -15.24 17.35 -8.68
N MET A 689 -13.94 17.62 -8.75
CA MET A 689 -13.42 18.99 -8.72
C MET A 689 -13.73 19.70 -10.03
N GLY A 690 -13.70 21.03 -10.01
CA GLY A 690 -13.90 21.82 -11.21
C GLY A 690 -13.67 23.30 -10.98
N ARG A 691 -13.72 24.07 -12.06
CA ARG A 691 -13.54 25.54 -12.05
C ARG A 691 -14.72 26.24 -11.37
N PRO A 692 -14.55 27.46 -10.83
CA PRO A 692 -15.63 28.15 -10.12
C PRO A 692 -16.97 28.23 -10.88
N ASP A 693 -16.94 28.29 -12.21
CA ASP A 693 -18.10 28.34 -13.10
C ASP A 693 -18.71 26.97 -13.48
N ASP A 694 -18.07 25.86 -13.11
CA ASP A 694 -18.61 24.51 -13.29
C ASP A 694 -19.75 24.24 -12.31
N ALA A 695 -20.99 24.31 -12.81
CA ALA A 695 -22.20 24.11 -12.01
C ALA A 695 -22.35 22.70 -11.41
N LEU A 696 -21.61 21.70 -11.94
CA LEU A 696 -21.64 20.33 -11.44
C LEU A 696 -20.40 19.98 -10.61
N ALA A 697 -19.49 20.92 -10.40
CA ALA A 697 -18.34 20.69 -9.53
C ALA A 697 -18.77 20.66 -8.06
N VAL A 698 -18.34 19.62 -7.36
CA VAL A 698 -18.55 19.43 -5.92
C VAL A 698 -17.43 20.05 -5.12
N LEU A 699 -16.21 20.01 -5.68
CA LEU A 699 -14.99 20.49 -5.05
C LEU A 699 -14.41 21.68 -5.83
N ASP A 700 -13.62 22.50 -5.15
CA ASP A 700 -12.66 23.38 -5.80
C ASP A 700 -11.38 22.64 -6.19
N GLU A 701 -10.43 23.34 -6.80
CA GLU A 701 -9.11 22.81 -7.18
C GLU A 701 -8.25 22.39 -5.97
N ASN A 702 -8.62 22.79 -4.76
CA ASN A 702 -7.97 22.39 -3.52
C ASN A 702 -8.71 21.22 -2.85
N LEU A 703 -9.61 20.51 -3.54
CA LEU A 703 -10.37 19.39 -3.00
C LEU A 703 -11.35 19.77 -1.86
N LYS A 704 -11.64 21.06 -1.65
CA LYS A 704 -12.58 21.52 -0.62
C LYS A 704 -14.00 21.43 -1.14
N VAL A 705 -14.91 20.93 -0.30
CA VAL A 705 -16.35 20.90 -0.62
C VAL A 705 -16.90 22.31 -0.72
N ARG A 706 -17.48 22.64 -1.86
CA ARG A 706 -17.98 24.00 -2.12
C ARG A 706 -19.02 24.43 -1.10
N GLY A 707 -18.89 25.66 -0.60
CA GLY A 707 -19.81 26.21 0.40
C GLY A 707 -19.61 25.70 1.82
N ILE A 708 -18.61 24.84 2.09
CA ILE A 708 -18.34 24.28 3.42
C ILE A 708 -16.84 24.38 3.73
N THR A 709 -16.51 25.02 4.85
CA THR A 709 -15.12 25.11 5.32
C THR A 709 -14.73 23.89 6.17
N GLY A 710 -13.46 23.50 6.12
CA GLY A 710 -12.93 22.36 6.89
C GLY A 710 -13.50 21.00 6.46
N LEU A 711 -13.90 20.87 5.20
CA LEU A 711 -14.38 19.62 4.61
C LEU A 711 -13.73 19.41 3.24
N ARG A 712 -13.04 18.28 3.07
CA ARG A 712 -12.45 17.84 1.79
C ARG A 712 -12.93 16.45 1.40
N VAL A 713 -12.79 16.15 0.11
CA VAL A 713 -12.87 14.78 -0.41
C VAL A 713 -11.56 14.49 -1.15
N ALA A 714 -10.92 13.36 -0.88
CA ALA A 714 -9.63 13.01 -1.46
C ALA A 714 -9.58 11.51 -1.78
N ASP A 715 -10.16 11.12 -2.91
CA ASP A 715 -10.16 9.76 -3.44
C ASP A 715 -10.50 9.78 -4.95
N ALA A 716 -10.81 8.63 -5.57
CA ALA A 716 -11.14 8.56 -7.00
C ALA A 716 -12.40 9.37 -7.41
N SER A 717 -13.30 9.69 -6.48
CA SER A 717 -14.50 10.49 -6.75
C SER A 717 -14.17 11.91 -7.23
N VAL A 718 -12.99 12.44 -6.92
CA VAL A 718 -12.62 13.82 -7.23
C VAL A 718 -12.29 14.03 -8.70
N MET A 719 -11.94 12.98 -9.44
CA MET A 719 -11.44 13.09 -10.83
C MET A 719 -12.53 13.66 -11.77
N PRO A 720 -12.31 14.79 -12.44
CA PRO A 720 -13.29 15.35 -13.39
C PRO A 720 -13.52 14.44 -14.60
N SER A 721 -12.45 13.82 -15.09
CA SER A 721 -12.46 12.78 -16.11
C SER A 721 -11.56 11.62 -15.68
N LEU A 722 -11.97 10.40 -16.01
CA LEU A 722 -11.18 9.20 -15.75
C LEU A 722 -9.94 9.16 -16.68
N ILE A 723 -8.86 8.58 -16.17
CA ILE A 723 -7.55 8.50 -16.83
C ILE A 723 -7.46 7.25 -17.73
N GLY A 724 -6.61 7.27 -18.77
CA GLY A 724 -6.37 6.11 -19.64
C GLY A 724 -5.46 5.07 -18.99
N GLY A 725 -5.99 4.31 -18.03
CA GLY A 725 -5.24 3.35 -17.21
C GLY A 725 -5.96 2.98 -15.90
N HIS A 726 -5.19 2.46 -14.95
CA HIS A 726 -5.72 1.91 -13.68
C HIS A 726 -5.63 2.99 -12.58
N PRO A 727 -6.71 3.30 -11.83
CA PRO A 727 -6.78 4.51 -11.02
C PRO A 727 -5.96 4.46 -9.74
N GLN A 728 -5.38 3.32 -9.36
CA GLN A 728 -4.63 3.18 -8.11
C GLN A 728 -3.51 4.21 -7.95
N MET A 729 -2.63 4.34 -8.95
CA MET A 729 -1.53 5.30 -8.88
C MET A 729 -2.03 6.75 -8.89
N PRO A 730 -2.95 7.15 -9.79
CA PRO A 730 -3.62 8.44 -9.71
C PRO A 730 -4.24 8.75 -8.33
N VAL A 731 -4.87 7.77 -7.68
CA VAL A 731 -5.44 7.93 -6.33
C VAL A 731 -4.36 8.16 -5.27
N TYR A 732 -3.22 7.47 -5.33
CA TYR A 732 -2.08 7.80 -4.46
C TYR A 732 -1.53 9.20 -4.74
N GLY A 733 -1.43 9.61 -6.01
CA GLY A 733 -1.02 10.96 -6.37
C GLY A 733 -1.98 12.04 -5.82
N ILE A 734 -3.29 11.79 -5.88
CA ILE A 734 -4.31 12.65 -5.26
C ILE A 734 -4.11 12.71 -3.74
N ALA A 735 -3.84 11.58 -3.10
CA ALA A 735 -3.63 11.51 -1.65
C ALA A 735 -2.38 12.29 -1.19
N GLU A 736 -1.26 12.08 -1.87
CA GLU A 736 0.00 12.78 -1.64
C GLU A 736 -0.14 14.30 -1.84
N LYS A 737 -0.87 14.72 -2.88
CA LYS A 737 -1.17 16.13 -3.10
C LYS A 737 -2.13 16.70 -2.05
N ALA A 738 -3.16 15.95 -1.66
CA ALA A 738 -4.10 16.37 -0.64
C ALA A 738 -3.39 16.63 0.70
N ALA A 739 -2.44 15.77 1.08
CA ALA A 739 -1.62 15.97 2.27
C ALA A 739 -0.79 17.26 2.17
N ASP A 740 -0.07 17.47 1.06
CA ASP A 740 0.70 18.70 0.84
C ASP A 740 -0.19 19.96 0.92
N LEU A 741 -1.38 19.94 0.31
CA LEU A 741 -2.33 21.05 0.35
C LEU A 741 -2.78 21.37 1.78
N ILE A 742 -3.07 20.34 2.58
CA ILE A 742 -3.49 20.52 3.97
C ILE A 742 -2.34 21.07 4.81
N ILE A 743 -1.15 20.50 4.67
CA ILE A 743 0.06 20.93 5.38
C ILE A 743 0.40 22.39 5.05
N SER A 744 0.30 22.78 3.78
CA SER A 744 0.64 24.14 3.35
C SER A 744 -0.31 25.23 3.84
N GLU A 745 -1.50 24.84 4.35
CA GLU A 745 -2.48 25.76 4.92
C GLU A 745 -2.33 25.94 6.44
N GLU A 746 -1.52 25.10 7.11
CA GLU A 746 -1.15 25.23 8.52
C GLU A 746 0.07 26.14 8.71
#